data_AF-A0A2D2H008-F1
#
_entry.id   AF-A0A2D2H008-F1
#
_cell.length_a   1.000
_cell.length_b   1.000
_cell.length_c   1.000
_cell.angle_alpha   90.00
_cell.angle_beta   90.00
_cell.angle_gamma   90.00
#
_symmetry.space_group_name_H-M   'P 1'
#
loop_
_entity.id
_entity.type
_entity.pdbx_description
1 polymer ?
#
loop_
_entity_poly.entity_id
_entity_poly.type
_entity_poly.pdbx_seq_one_letter_code
_entity_poly.pdbx_strand_id
1 'polypeptide(L)'
;MTEPDQRSGGRRAPVAPLNFVFSSATDARMAAPGRPWPNREIRPMQDHDPRSAGMRPAPPALVSTVPSFADAAAAVAGWDDLAETRRRDLRSALATAARLLDRSPPAVPCDVAWLNDALFRKPPGAHRMRTERFGNMVSGLRAVLRRLDLHAPDLRTFEGVSPAWQALLGHARQGAQAACLRHLARYCGERGIGPEAMSDAVLADWAMVDRRIRLGAKAAGRPVVVARAWNNVVAASGMPLPVLKAPRRRQPYTLPFTDYPQSFQDDLQDFSATLAPAEGGNIWRRSRLQGKRHHVLRPQTITTRLFSIRQAAALLVLGGVPAGEIRSLRDLVWPLERVELILDAVIERSTERRGGQVWTVAVALLRVAKYCAERKDDPLDAETLATIREWVADTKPDPRAGLPLRVRERIRALTQPAAYAGLLHEPARLMRLAKDQDLTPVEAARQARLAAMLEILTICPMRLSNLLGLRLDRHLRYLGPKGRRLTHLVIAGHEVKNGEPIEWPVPEESARLIERYIRSYRPDLTDEGNPYLFPGAGAGPISASSLSHHLKAHLWEVIGVEVNPHLMRSFAAWLHLRHYPEAIDEVRRILGHRSIETTMRHYILFEKEAAALRFGRSVLRLREETRGLALASRLVRRPVARAGVGR
;
A
#
# COMPACT_ATOMS: atom_id res chain seq x y z
N MET A 1 48.25 -22.72 -61.89
CA MET A 1 49.66 -22.51 -61.50
C MET A 1 49.68 -22.40 -59.98
N THR A 2 49.89 -23.51 -59.26
CA THR A 2 51.13 -24.28 -59.01
C THR A 2 51.82 -23.88 -57.69
N GLU A 3 51.50 -24.66 -56.66
CA GLU A 3 52.33 -25.07 -55.50
C GLU A 3 53.64 -25.80 -55.93
N PRO A 4 54.51 -26.38 -55.05
CA PRO A 4 54.49 -26.56 -53.57
C PRO A 4 55.81 -26.04 -52.90
N ASP A 5 56.34 -26.46 -51.74
CA ASP A 5 55.95 -27.21 -50.51
C ASP A 5 56.75 -26.57 -49.34
N GLN A 6 56.44 -26.88 -48.07
CA GLN A 6 57.37 -27.44 -47.07
C GLN A 6 56.75 -27.46 -45.66
N ARG A 7 57.16 -28.43 -44.82
CA ARG A 7 56.32 -29.01 -43.75
C ARG A 7 56.90 -28.87 -42.34
N SER A 8 56.00 -28.82 -41.34
CA SER A 8 56.04 -29.58 -40.06
C SER A 8 54.91 -29.10 -39.13
N GLY A 9 54.30 -29.87 -38.22
CA GLY A 9 54.45 -31.29 -37.89
C GLY A 9 54.15 -31.54 -36.40
N GLY A 10 52.91 -31.88 -36.00
CA GLY A 10 52.59 -32.19 -34.60
C GLY A 10 51.11 -32.48 -34.30
N ARG A 11 50.78 -33.68 -33.83
CA ARG A 11 49.41 -34.14 -33.49
C ARG A 11 49.04 -33.78 -32.04
N ARG A 12 47.76 -33.50 -31.77
CA ARG A 12 47.19 -33.47 -30.40
C ARG A 12 46.32 -34.72 -30.15
N ALA A 13 46.43 -35.29 -28.95
CA ALA A 13 45.58 -36.35 -28.42
C ALA A 13 44.56 -35.79 -27.41
N PRO A 14 43.42 -36.47 -27.15
CA PRO A 14 42.40 -36.01 -26.20
C PRO A 14 42.71 -36.43 -24.75
N VAL A 15 42.26 -35.63 -23.78
CA VAL A 15 42.41 -35.92 -22.34
C VAL A 15 41.03 -36.11 -21.70
N ALA A 16 40.93 -37.12 -20.82
CA ALA A 16 39.72 -37.58 -20.16
C ALA A 16 39.31 -36.73 -18.92
N PRO A 17 38.08 -36.86 -18.39
CA PRO A 17 37.60 -36.03 -17.28
C PRO A 17 38.05 -36.56 -15.91
N LEU A 18 38.28 -35.65 -14.96
CA LEU A 18 38.59 -35.99 -13.57
C LEU A 18 37.47 -35.54 -12.61
N ASN A 19 36.98 -36.49 -11.82
CA ASN A 19 36.07 -36.26 -10.69
C ASN A 19 36.80 -35.51 -9.57
N PHE A 20 36.06 -34.72 -8.78
CA PHE A 20 36.54 -34.26 -7.47
C PHE A 20 35.60 -34.71 -6.36
N VAL A 21 36.20 -35.33 -5.34
CA VAL A 21 35.55 -35.92 -4.17
C VAL A 21 35.68 -34.95 -2.99
N PHE A 22 34.68 -34.94 -2.11
CA PHE A 22 34.71 -34.17 -0.85
C PHE A 22 35.80 -34.72 0.09
N SER A 23 36.54 -33.82 0.74
CA SER A 23 37.39 -34.16 1.88
C SER A 23 37.14 -33.17 3.03
N SER A 24 37.04 -33.72 4.24
CA SER A 24 36.82 -33.00 5.49
C SER A 24 38.09 -33.05 6.34
N ALA A 25 38.58 -31.89 6.79
CA ALA A 25 39.59 -31.80 7.85
C ALA A 25 39.39 -30.51 8.67
N THR A 26 39.74 -30.59 9.95
CA THR A 26 39.35 -29.65 11.01
C THR A 26 40.51 -28.69 11.39
N ASP A 27 40.22 -27.78 12.32
CA ASP A 27 41.14 -27.01 13.18
C ASP A 27 41.87 -25.78 12.62
N ALA A 28 41.30 -24.61 12.93
CA ALA A 28 42.04 -23.38 13.19
C ALA A 28 41.37 -22.55 14.32
N ARG A 29 42.03 -22.58 15.48
CA ARG A 29 41.80 -21.89 16.78
C ARG A 29 40.81 -20.70 16.82
N MET A 30 39.92 -20.74 17.82
CA MET A 30 38.99 -19.67 18.18
C MET A 30 39.68 -18.43 18.79
N ALA A 31 39.21 -17.25 18.39
CA ALA A 31 39.18 -16.05 19.22
C ALA A 31 37.71 -15.70 19.49
N ALA A 32 37.35 -15.40 20.73
CA ALA A 32 35.96 -15.36 21.17
C ALA A 32 35.19 -14.11 20.66
N PRO A 33 34.06 -14.26 19.94
CA PRO A 33 33.10 -13.18 19.74
C PRO A 33 32.18 -13.03 20.96
N GLY A 34 31.68 -11.81 21.19
CA GLY A 34 30.79 -11.48 22.31
C GLY A 34 29.49 -12.30 22.34
N ARG A 35 28.86 -12.34 23.53
CA ARG A 35 27.68 -13.16 23.83
C ARG A 35 26.55 -12.96 22.80
N PRO A 36 26.15 -14.00 22.04
CA PRO A 36 24.95 -13.91 21.22
C PRO A 36 23.69 -13.90 22.09
N TRP A 37 22.68 -13.16 21.63
CA TRP A 37 21.34 -13.10 22.24
C TRP A 37 20.72 -14.51 22.37
N PRO A 38 19.99 -14.82 23.45
CA PRO A 38 19.47 -16.15 23.68
C PRO A 38 18.48 -16.59 22.59
N ASN A 39 18.80 -17.69 21.91
CA ASN A 39 17.90 -18.34 20.96
C ASN A 39 16.69 -18.93 21.70
N ARG A 40 15.57 -18.19 21.75
CA ARG A 40 14.25 -18.79 22.00
C ARG A 40 13.68 -19.29 20.67
N GLU A 41 13.25 -20.55 20.67
CA GLU A 41 12.73 -21.23 19.48
C GLU A 41 11.51 -20.51 18.90
N ILE A 42 11.57 -20.23 17.60
CA ILE A 42 10.44 -19.66 16.87
C ILE A 42 9.43 -20.78 16.60
N ARG A 43 8.37 -20.84 17.42
CA ARG A 43 7.21 -21.70 17.10
C ARG A 43 6.59 -21.26 15.76
N PRO A 44 6.17 -22.20 14.89
CA PRO A 44 5.54 -21.85 13.62
C PRO A 44 4.17 -21.21 13.87
N MET A 45 4.10 -19.88 13.71
CA MET A 45 2.89 -19.11 13.97
C MET A 45 1.98 -19.12 12.73
N GLN A 46 0.71 -19.48 12.93
CA GLN A 46 -0.32 -19.41 11.90
C GLN A 46 -0.53 -17.96 11.43
N ASP A 47 -1.04 -17.76 10.20
CA ASP A 47 -1.19 -16.45 9.53
C ASP A 47 -2.04 -15.44 10.34
N HIS A 48 -1.39 -14.70 11.24
CA HIS A 48 -1.97 -13.61 12.02
C HIS A 48 -1.43 -12.24 11.54
N ASP A 49 -2.32 -11.24 11.39
CA ASP A 49 -1.91 -9.84 11.15
C ASP A 49 -1.42 -9.21 12.47
N PRO A 50 -0.10 -8.95 12.65
CA PRO A 50 0.47 -8.54 13.93
C PRO A 50 0.10 -7.12 14.36
N ARG A 51 -0.70 -6.39 13.56
CA ARG A 51 -1.27 -5.08 13.92
C ARG A 51 -2.62 -5.19 14.64
N SER A 52 -2.92 -6.38 15.15
CA SER A 52 -4.21 -6.77 15.72
C SER A 52 -4.08 -7.30 17.16
N ALA A 53 -3.01 -6.93 17.87
CA ALA A 53 -2.76 -7.30 19.26
C ALA A 53 -3.71 -6.57 20.25
N GLY A 54 -5.01 -6.82 20.08
CA GLY A 54 -5.99 -6.80 21.15
C GLY A 54 -6.68 -8.15 21.08
N MET A 55 -6.35 -9.04 22.03
CA MET A 55 -6.91 -10.38 22.11
C MET A 55 -8.41 -10.29 22.39
N ARG A 56 -9.21 -10.18 21.32
CA ARG A 56 -10.64 -10.47 21.41
C ARG A 56 -10.75 -11.94 21.82
N PRO A 57 -11.53 -12.29 22.85
CA PRO A 57 -11.77 -13.68 23.16
C PRO A 57 -12.30 -14.37 21.90
N ALA A 58 -11.96 -15.66 21.74
CA ALA A 58 -12.58 -16.48 20.71
C ALA A 58 -14.10 -16.28 20.79
N PRO A 59 -14.79 -16.01 19.67
CA PRO A 59 -16.22 -15.79 19.72
C PRO A 59 -16.84 -17.00 20.43
N PRO A 60 -17.65 -16.81 21.49
CA PRO A 60 -18.34 -17.93 22.10
C PRO A 60 -19.10 -18.66 21.01
N ALA A 61 -19.23 -19.98 21.11
CA ALA A 61 -20.04 -20.76 20.18
C ALA A 61 -21.48 -20.23 20.27
N LEU A 62 -21.82 -19.32 19.35
CA LEU A 62 -23.12 -18.66 19.34
C LEU A 62 -24.15 -19.72 18.98
N VAL A 63 -24.90 -20.17 19.99
CA VAL A 63 -26.25 -20.68 19.81
C VAL A 63 -27.04 -19.51 19.20
N SER A 64 -27.06 -19.47 17.87
CA SER A 64 -27.48 -18.28 17.13
C SER A 64 -29.00 -18.20 17.14
N THR A 65 -29.53 -17.20 17.85
CA THR A 65 -30.92 -16.76 17.71
C THR A 65 -31.17 -15.99 16.40
N VAL A 66 -30.15 -15.83 15.55
CA VAL A 66 -30.21 -15.17 14.25
C VAL A 66 -30.40 -16.23 13.17
N PRO A 67 -31.37 -16.10 12.24
CA PRO A 67 -31.63 -17.10 11.22
C PRO A 67 -30.42 -17.35 10.31
N SER A 68 -30.27 -18.59 9.84
CA SER A 68 -29.26 -18.95 8.84
C SER A 68 -29.64 -18.52 7.42
N PHE A 69 -28.72 -18.67 6.46
CA PHE A 69 -29.05 -18.49 5.04
C PHE A 69 -30.00 -19.58 4.51
N ALA A 70 -30.13 -20.72 5.18
CA ALA A 70 -31.15 -21.72 4.85
C ALA A 70 -32.54 -21.22 5.26
N ASP A 71 -32.68 -20.71 6.49
CA ASP A 71 -33.94 -20.16 7.02
C ASP A 71 -34.36 -18.93 6.22
N ALA A 72 -33.42 -18.05 5.88
CA ALA A 72 -33.67 -16.91 5.01
C ALA A 72 -34.08 -17.33 3.58
N ALA A 73 -33.52 -18.43 3.04
CA ALA A 73 -33.93 -18.95 1.74
C ALA A 73 -35.30 -19.63 1.77
N ALA A 74 -35.71 -20.18 2.90
CA ALA A 74 -37.07 -20.70 3.14
C ALA A 74 -38.08 -19.54 3.26
N ALA A 75 -37.76 -18.50 4.04
CA ALA A 75 -38.57 -17.29 4.14
C ALA A 75 -38.80 -16.63 2.76
N VAL A 76 -37.76 -16.52 1.93
CA VAL A 76 -37.87 -16.00 0.56
C VAL A 76 -38.81 -16.84 -0.32
N ALA A 77 -38.94 -18.14 -0.07
CA ALA A 77 -39.84 -19.00 -0.85
C ALA A 77 -41.32 -18.68 -0.54
N GLY A 78 -41.66 -18.29 0.69
CA GLY A 78 -43.01 -17.90 1.12
C GLY A 78 -43.38 -16.43 0.85
N TRP A 79 -42.56 -15.67 0.10
CA TRP A 79 -42.87 -14.28 -0.26
C TRP A 79 -43.70 -14.21 -1.55
N ASP A 80 -44.99 -14.52 -1.45
CA ASP A 80 -45.94 -14.54 -2.58
C ASP A 80 -46.24 -13.17 -3.20
N ASP A 81 -45.83 -12.08 -2.54
CA ASP A 81 -45.86 -10.73 -3.07
C ASP A 81 -44.72 -10.43 -4.08
N LEU A 82 -43.82 -11.39 -4.31
CA LEU A 82 -42.73 -11.30 -5.28
C LEU A 82 -42.92 -12.25 -6.45
N ALA A 83 -42.67 -11.75 -7.66
CA ALA A 83 -42.56 -12.58 -8.85
C ALA A 83 -41.52 -13.71 -8.67
N GLU A 84 -41.80 -14.88 -9.24
CA GLU A 84 -40.97 -16.08 -9.06
C GLU A 84 -39.51 -15.89 -9.53
N THR A 85 -39.28 -15.09 -10.57
CA THR A 85 -37.95 -14.66 -11.00
C THR A 85 -37.20 -13.93 -9.89
N ARG A 86 -37.88 -13.05 -9.15
CA ARG A 86 -37.30 -12.30 -8.04
C ARG A 86 -37.01 -13.19 -6.83
N ARG A 87 -37.90 -14.12 -6.47
CA ARG A 87 -37.65 -15.11 -5.41
C ARG A 87 -36.41 -15.95 -5.72
N ARG A 88 -36.29 -16.41 -6.97
CA ARG A 88 -35.13 -17.17 -7.47
C ARG A 88 -33.82 -16.38 -7.37
N ASP A 89 -33.81 -15.11 -7.77
CA ASP A 89 -32.61 -14.25 -7.68
C ASP A 89 -32.14 -14.05 -6.24
N LEU A 90 -33.07 -13.84 -5.30
CA LEU A 90 -32.75 -13.64 -3.89
C LEU A 90 -32.19 -14.92 -3.25
N ARG A 91 -32.77 -16.09 -3.55
CA ARG A 91 -32.22 -17.41 -3.14
C ARG A 91 -30.84 -17.67 -3.77
N SER A 92 -30.65 -17.27 -5.03
CA SER A 92 -29.36 -17.36 -5.75
C SER A 92 -28.28 -16.47 -5.12
N ALA A 93 -28.64 -15.28 -4.62
CA ALA A 93 -27.73 -14.40 -3.89
C ALA A 93 -27.24 -15.02 -2.58
N LEU A 94 -28.14 -15.60 -1.77
CA LEU A 94 -27.81 -16.33 -0.53
C LEU A 94 -26.86 -17.52 -0.84
N ALA A 95 -27.24 -18.37 -1.80
CA ALA A 95 -26.44 -19.54 -2.17
C ALA A 95 -25.06 -19.17 -2.75
N THR A 96 -24.97 -18.08 -3.51
CA THR A 96 -23.70 -17.57 -4.05
C THR A 96 -22.81 -17.04 -2.92
N ALA A 97 -23.37 -16.29 -1.96
CA ALA A 97 -22.62 -15.76 -0.84
C ALA A 97 -22.12 -16.86 0.11
N ALA A 98 -22.93 -17.89 0.40
CA ALA A 98 -22.47 -19.07 1.16
C ALA A 98 -21.28 -19.77 0.47
N ARG A 99 -21.35 -19.95 -0.86
CA ARG A 99 -20.25 -20.51 -1.66
C ARG A 99 -18.99 -19.65 -1.62
N LEU A 100 -19.10 -18.32 -1.58
CA LEU A 100 -17.94 -17.42 -1.45
C LEU A 100 -17.26 -17.48 -0.07
N LEU A 101 -17.97 -17.98 0.95
CA LEU A 101 -17.48 -18.16 2.31
C LEU A 101 -16.93 -19.57 2.57
N ASP A 102 -16.94 -20.45 1.57
CA ASP A 102 -16.62 -21.87 1.70
C ASP A 102 -17.48 -22.57 2.78
N ARG A 103 -18.79 -22.24 2.79
CA ARG A 103 -19.81 -22.75 3.74
C ARG A 103 -21.08 -23.22 3.02
N SER A 104 -21.82 -24.13 3.65
CA SER A 104 -23.20 -24.46 3.27
C SER A 104 -24.18 -23.39 3.81
N PRO A 105 -25.36 -23.17 3.20
CA PRO A 105 -26.32 -22.17 3.67
C PRO A 105 -26.76 -22.31 5.15
N PRO A 106 -26.96 -23.51 5.73
CA PRO A 106 -27.26 -23.64 7.16
C PRO A 106 -26.12 -23.17 8.08
N ALA A 107 -24.87 -23.22 7.60
CA ALA A 107 -23.68 -22.83 8.35
C ALA A 107 -23.30 -21.34 8.21
N VAL A 108 -24.17 -20.51 7.64
CA VAL A 108 -23.97 -19.07 7.46
C VAL A 108 -25.08 -18.31 8.20
N PRO A 109 -24.78 -17.57 9.29
CA PRO A 109 -25.77 -16.78 10.00
C PRO A 109 -26.09 -15.48 9.23
N CYS A 110 -27.32 -14.99 9.37
CA CYS A 110 -27.73 -13.65 8.90
C CYS A 110 -27.24 -12.49 9.79
N ASP A 111 -26.16 -12.69 10.56
CA ASP A 111 -25.53 -11.63 11.36
C ASP A 111 -24.73 -10.69 10.44
N VAL A 112 -25.15 -9.43 10.35
CA VAL A 112 -24.54 -8.45 9.45
C VAL A 112 -23.12 -8.03 9.89
N ALA A 113 -22.80 -8.07 11.18
CA ALA A 113 -21.44 -7.77 11.65
C ALA A 113 -20.47 -8.90 11.25
N TRP A 114 -20.87 -10.15 11.45
CA TRP A 114 -20.13 -11.34 11.00
C TRP A 114 -20.01 -11.37 9.47
N LEU A 115 -21.11 -11.16 8.74
CA LEU A 115 -21.10 -11.09 7.28
C LEU A 115 -20.20 -9.97 6.76
N ASN A 116 -20.13 -8.83 7.46
CA ASN A 116 -19.21 -7.75 7.10
C ASN A 116 -17.74 -8.19 7.23
N ASP A 117 -17.38 -8.78 8.36
CA ASP A 117 -16.01 -9.21 8.66
C ASP A 117 -15.60 -10.46 7.83
N ALA A 118 -16.57 -11.26 7.35
CA ALA A 118 -16.33 -12.46 6.54
C ALA A 118 -16.36 -12.21 5.03
N LEU A 119 -17.43 -11.62 4.47
CA LEU A 119 -17.60 -11.42 3.01
C LEU A 119 -16.69 -10.34 2.44
N PHE A 120 -16.42 -9.26 3.18
CA PHE A 120 -15.59 -8.15 2.68
C PHE A 120 -14.12 -8.25 3.11
N ARG A 121 -13.72 -9.35 3.75
CA ARG A 121 -12.31 -9.66 4.07
C ARG A 121 -11.42 -9.72 2.84
N LYS A 122 -11.99 -10.14 1.71
CA LYS A 122 -11.33 -10.25 0.40
C LYS A 122 -12.11 -9.41 -0.62
N PRO A 123 -11.44 -8.76 -1.59
CA PRO A 123 -12.11 -8.07 -2.69
C PRO A 123 -12.73 -9.07 -3.69
N PRO A 124 -13.71 -8.66 -4.53
CA PRO A 124 -14.41 -9.55 -5.47
C PRO A 124 -13.47 -10.38 -6.38
N GLY A 125 -12.41 -9.76 -6.90
CA GLY A 125 -11.42 -10.44 -7.74
C GLY A 125 -10.67 -11.59 -7.04
N ALA A 126 -10.48 -11.52 -5.71
CA ALA A 126 -9.88 -12.62 -4.94
C ALA A 126 -10.84 -13.82 -4.76
N HIS A 127 -12.13 -13.64 -5.04
CA HIS A 127 -13.13 -14.70 -5.20
C HIS A 127 -13.33 -15.11 -6.68
N ARG A 128 -12.47 -14.64 -7.60
CA ARG A 128 -12.62 -14.78 -9.06
C ARG A 128 -13.97 -14.27 -9.59
N MET A 129 -14.54 -13.25 -8.94
CA MET A 129 -15.86 -12.69 -9.27
C MET A 129 -15.73 -11.25 -9.78
N ARG A 130 -16.46 -10.92 -10.87
CA ARG A 130 -16.60 -9.55 -11.38
C ARG A 130 -17.26 -8.64 -10.33
N THR A 131 -16.81 -7.38 -10.24
CA THR A 131 -17.32 -6.38 -9.29
C THR A 131 -18.85 -6.25 -9.34
N GLU A 132 -19.40 -6.16 -10.56
CA GLU A 132 -20.84 -6.08 -10.82
C GLU A 132 -21.61 -7.27 -10.24
N ARG A 133 -21.20 -8.51 -10.56
CA ARG A 133 -21.85 -9.73 -10.06
C ARG A 133 -21.83 -9.81 -8.52
N PHE A 134 -20.72 -9.40 -7.92
CA PHE A 134 -20.61 -9.30 -6.45
C PHE A 134 -21.52 -8.20 -5.88
N GLY A 135 -21.63 -7.06 -6.58
CA GLY A 135 -22.58 -5.99 -6.25
C GLY A 135 -24.04 -6.42 -6.31
N ASN A 136 -24.42 -7.20 -7.33
CA ASN A 136 -25.76 -7.76 -7.48
C ASN A 136 -26.07 -8.78 -6.38
N MET A 137 -25.13 -9.67 -6.06
CA MET A 137 -25.22 -10.59 -4.92
C MET A 137 -25.43 -9.84 -3.59
N VAL A 138 -24.59 -8.84 -3.28
CA VAL A 138 -24.73 -8.04 -2.04
C VAL A 138 -26.05 -7.26 -2.02
N SER A 139 -26.53 -6.78 -3.16
CA SER A 139 -27.83 -6.11 -3.27
C SER A 139 -29.00 -7.07 -3.02
N GLY A 140 -28.88 -8.34 -3.47
CA GLY A 140 -29.80 -9.43 -3.13
C GLY A 140 -29.80 -9.74 -1.64
N LEU A 141 -28.62 -9.91 -1.02
CA LEU A 141 -28.50 -10.11 0.43
C LEU A 141 -29.15 -8.98 1.22
N ARG A 142 -28.89 -7.72 0.86
CA ARG A 142 -29.54 -6.56 1.49
C ARG A 142 -31.06 -6.56 1.33
N ALA A 143 -31.59 -7.03 0.19
CA ALA A 143 -33.03 -7.12 -0.01
C ALA A 143 -33.66 -8.19 0.90
N VAL A 144 -33.02 -9.36 1.03
CA VAL A 144 -33.45 -10.40 1.98
C VAL A 144 -33.39 -9.89 3.42
N LEU A 145 -32.22 -9.41 3.86
CA LEU A 145 -32.01 -9.00 5.25
C LEU A 145 -32.91 -7.82 5.66
N ARG A 146 -33.30 -6.92 4.74
CA ARG A 146 -34.27 -5.85 5.04
C ARG A 146 -35.67 -6.37 5.31
N ARG A 147 -36.11 -7.46 4.65
CA ARG A 147 -37.41 -8.10 4.90
C ARG A 147 -37.44 -9.00 6.14
N LEU A 148 -36.28 -9.26 6.73
CA LEU A 148 -36.14 -9.96 8.01
C LEU A 148 -35.82 -8.98 9.15
N ASP A 149 -35.89 -7.67 8.91
CA ASP A 149 -35.50 -6.59 9.83
C ASP A 149 -34.04 -6.66 10.35
N LEU A 150 -33.20 -7.45 9.69
CA LEU A 150 -31.77 -7.62 9.97
C LEU A 150 -30.88 -6.59 9.22
N HIS A 151 -31.46 -5.71 8.41
CA HIS A 151 -30.71 -4.68 7.70
C HIS A 151 -31.37 -3.29 7.76
N ALA A 152 -30.54 -2.25 7.84
CA ALA A 152 -30.97 -0.84 7.84
C ALA A 152 -31.99 -0.55 6.70
N PRO A 153 -33.08 0.17 7.00
CA PRO A 153 -34.15 0.46 6.05
C PRO A 153 -33.68 1.32 4.86
N ASP A 154 -34.42 1.26 3.75
CA ASP A 154 -34.16 2.08 2.55
C ASP A 154 -34.80 3.47 2.72
N LEU A 155 -34.12 4.33 3.47
CA LEU A 155 -34.58 5.66 3.84
C LEU A 155 -34.39 6.67 2.69
N ARG A 156 -35.39 6.76 1.81
CA ARG A 156 -35.40 7.68 0.65
C ARG A 156 -36.11 9.01 0.92
N THR A 157 -37.10 9.02 1.81
CA THR A 157 -37.91 10.19 2.20
C THR A 157 -37.40 10.83 3.51
N PHE A 158 -37.95 12.00 3.88
CA PHE A 158 -37.77 12.63 5.20
C PHE A 158 -38.84 12.19 6.23
N GLU A 159 -39.67 11.22 5.87
CA GLU A 159 -40.65 10.61 6.75
C GLU A 159 -39.98 10.08 8.02
N GLY A 160 -40.58 10.35 9.19
CA GLY A 160 -40.00 10.03 10.50
C GLY A 160 -38.77 10.87 10.92
N VAL A 161 -38.35 11.88 10.14
CA VAL A 161 -37.33 12.87 10.56
C VAL A 161 -38.05 14.07 11.19
N SER A 162 -37.65 14.51 12.39
CA SER A 162 -38.32 15.64 13.06
C SER A 162 -38.10 16.98 12.31
N PRO A 163 -39.00 17.97 12.45
CA PRO A 163 -38.89 19.25 11.73
C PRO A 163 -37.54 19.97 11.91
N ALA A 164 -36.98 19.98 13.13
CA ALA A 164 -35.68 20.57 13.41
C ALA A 164 -34.54 19.90 12.60
N TRP A 165 -34.56 18.57 12.51
CA TRP A 165 -33.62 17.83 11.67
C TRP A 165 -33.85 18.05 10.18
N GLN A 166 -35.11 18.18 9.71
CA GLN A 166 -35.40 18.51 8.31
C GLN A 166 -34.85 19.90 7.94
N ALA A 167 -35.06 20.91 8.79
CA ALA A 167 -34.59 22.27 8.56
C ALA A 167 -33.05 22.33 8.47
N LEU A 168 -32.34 21.62 9.36
CA LEU A 168 -30.88 21.51 9.28
C LEU A 168 -30.43 20.82 7.98
N LEU A 169 -31.04 19.68 7.62
CA LEU A 169 -30.67 18.92 6.42
C LEU A 169 -30.96 19.66 5.11
N GLY A 170 -31.86 20.67 5.11
CA GLY A 170 -32.07 21.59 4.00
C GLY A 170 -30.84 22.43 3.63
N HIS A 171 -29.90 22.64 4.57
CA HIS A 171 -28.65 23.38 4.32
C HIS A 171 -27.55 22.52 3.67
N ALA A 172 -27.83 21.25 3.36
CA ALA A 172 -26.87 20.35 2.72
C ALA A 172 -26.59 20.73 1.26
N ARG A 173 -25.37 21.20 0.99
CA ARG A 173 -24.91 21.61 -0.36
C ARG A 173 -24.85 20.46 -1.37
N GLN A 174 -25.01 19.22 -0.93
CA GLN A 174 -25.02 18.01 -1.78
C GLN A 174 -26.04 17.01 -1.24
N GLY A 175 -26.90 16.45 -2.10
CA GLY A 175 -27.90 15.44 -1.71
C GLY A 175 -27.30 14.20 -1.03
N ALA A 176 -26.05 13.85 -1.36
CA ALA A 176 -25.30 12.77 -0.70
C ALA A 176 -25.00 13.05 0.79
N GLN A 177 -24.86 14.31 1.20
CA GLN A 177 -24.67 14.70 2.61
C GLN A 177 -25.96 14.46 3.40
N ALA A 178 -27.09 14.99 2.91
CA ALA A 178 -28.40 14.77 3.50
C ALA A 178 -28.74 13.26 3.59
N ALA A 179 -28.58 12.52 2.49
CA ALA A 179 -28.80 11.08 2.46
C ALA A 179 -27.91 10.29 3.44
N CYS A 180 -26.68 10.76 3.72
CA CYS A 180 -25.80 10.13 4.71
C CYS A 180 -26.33 10.29 6.15
N LEU A 181 -26.88 11.47 6.45
CA LEU A 181 -27.34 11.90 7.77
C LEU A 181 -28.75 11.43 8.12
N ARG A 182 -29.64 11.16 7.15
CA ARG A 182 -31.04 10.72 7.43
C ARG A 182 -31.18 9.59 8.45
N HIS A 183 -30.29 8.58 8.42
CA HIS A 183 -30.33 7.47 9.39
C HIS A 183 -29.93 7.90 10.80
N LEU A 184 -29.03 8.87 10.95
CA LEU A 184 -28.70 9.46 12.25
C LEU A 184 -29.87 10.34 12.73
N ALA A 185 -30.42 11.18 11.85
CA ALA A 185 -31.53 12.07 12.17
C ALA A 185 -32.79 11.32 12.67
N ARG A 186 -33.13 10.17 12.07
CA ARG A 186 -34.22 9.30 12.58
C ARG A 186 -33.87 8.66 13.92
N TYR A 187 -32.68 8.09 14.06
CA TYR A 187 -32.21 7.51 15.34
C TYR A 187 -32.25 8.52 16.50
N CYS A 188 -31.86 9.77 16.23
CA CYS A 188 -31.93 10.87 17.18
C CYS A 188 -33.39 11.30 17.46
N GLY A 189 -34.22 11.45 16.41
CA GLY A 189 -35.64 11.81 16.54
C GLY A 189 -36.44 10.79 17.36
N GLU A 190 -36.23 9.49 17.14
CA GLU A 190 -36.80 8.39 17.93
C GLU A 190 -36.42 8.43 19.42
N ARG A 191 -35.38 9.19 19.78
CA ARG A 191 -34.85 9.34 21.14
C ARG A 191 -35.04 10.74 21.71
N GLY A 192 -35.79 11.61 21.02
CA GLY A 192 -35.99 13.01 21.43
C GLY A 192 -34.73 13.89 21.33
N ILE A 193 -33.69 13.45 20.63
CA ILE A 193 -32.42 14.17 20.50
C ILE A 193 -32.53 15.15 19.31
N GLY A 194 -32.62 16.44 19.61
CA GLY A 194 -32.54 17.50 18.59
C GLY A 194 -31.10 17.77 18.12
N PRO A 195 -30.92 18.52 17.01
CA PRO A 195 -29.61 18.87 16.49
C PRO A 195 -28.66 19.54 17.50
N GLU A 196 -29.20 20.36 18.39
CA GLU A 196 -28.50 21.08 19.46
C GLU A 196 -27.91 20.15 20.54
N ALA A 197 -28.54 18.99 20.77
CA ALA A 197 -28.09 17.99 21.74
C ALA A 197 -27.08 16.97 21.17
N MET A 198 -26.59 17.17 19.94
CA MET A 198 -25.63 16.26 19.30
C MET A 198 -24.26 16.26 19.99
N SER A 199 -23.71 15.06 20.20
CA SER A 199 -22.39 14.87 20.81
C SER A 199 -21.64 13.68 20.21
N ASP A 200 -20.34 13.60 20.51
CA ASP A 200 -19.49 12.46 20.13
C ASP A 200 -20.02 11.12 20.69
N ALA A 201 -20.69 11.15 21.84
CA ALA A 201 -21.31 9.99 22.46
C ALA A 201 -22.53 9.49 21.66
N VAL A 202 -23.47 10.40 21.32
CA VAL A 202 -24.64 10.07 20.48
C VAL A 202 -24.20 9.49 19.12
N LEU A 203 -23.14 10.04 18.52
CA LEU A 203 -22.56 9.51 17.30
C LEU A 203 -21.97 8.09 17.49
N ALA A 204 -21.35 7.81 18.63
CA ALA A 204 -20.79 6.49 18.95
C ALA A 204 -21.88 5.44 19.18
N ASP A 205 -22.96 5.78 19.89
CA ASP A 205 -24.10 4.88 20.14
C ASP A 205 -24.83 4.54 18.83
N TRP A 206 -25.12 5.57 18.02
CA TRP A 206 -25.64 5.39 16.67
C TRP A 206 -24.72 4.49 15.83
N ALA A 207 -23.39 4.67 15.92
CA ALA A 207 -22.43 3.87 15.18
C ALA A 207 -22.42 2.39 15.58
N MET A 208 -22.67 2.07 16.85
CA MET A 208 -22.82 0.67 17.30
C MET A 208 -24.06 0.03 16.66
N VAL A 209 -25.19 0.75 16.63
CA VAL A 209 -26.43 0.27 16.00
C VAL A 209 -26.25 0.12 14.49
N ASP A 210 -25.77 1.16 13.77
CA ASP A 210 -25.56 1.15 12.32
C ASP A 210 -24.62 0.00 11.88
N ARG A 211 -23.60 -0.32 12.69
CA ARG A 211 -22.69 -1.45 12.41
C ARG A 211 -23.39 -2.82 12.47
N ARG A 212 -24.36 -3.02 13.36
CA ARG A 212 -25.10 -4.29 13.52
C ARG A 212 -26.08 -4.57 12.39
N ILE A 213 -26.49 -3.54 11.64
CA ILE A 213 -27.56 -3.66 10.62
C ILE A 213 -27.13 -3.22 9.20
N ARG A 214 -25.90 -2.75 8.98
CA ARG A 214 -25.49 -2.26 7.64
C ARG A 214 -24.47 -3.16 6.95
N LEU A 215 -24.92 -3.89 5.93
CA LEU A 215 -24.07 -4.78 5.14
C LEU A 215 -23.31 -3.99 4.06
N GLY A 216 -21.98 -3.94 4.16
CA GLY A 216 -21.11 -3.37 3.14
C GLY A 216 -19.68 -3.11 3.62
N ALA A 217 -18.70 -3.33 2.74
CA ALA A 217 -17.25 -3.14 2.99
C ALA A 217 -16.82 -1.80 3.64
N LYS A 218 -17.65 -0.75 3.55
CA LYS A 218 -17.37 0.58 4.12
C LYS A 218 -18.20 0.90 5.38
N ALA A 219 -18.99 -0.05 5.92
CA ALA A 219 -19.89 0.16 7.06
C ALA A 219 -19.17 0.65 8.32
N ALA A 220 -18.09 -0.04 8.74
CA ALA A 220 -17.24 0.40 9.86
C ALA A 220 -16.58 1.79 9.65
N GLY A 221 -16.62 2.31 8.42
CA GLY A 221 -16.13 3.63 8.06
C GLY A 221 -17.17 4.75 8.10
N ARG A 222 -18.47 4.44 8.21
CA ARG A 222 -19.58 5.43 8.15
C ARG A 222 -19.53 6.52 9.22
N PRO A 223 -19.20 6.25 10.50
CA PRO A 223 -19.23 7.29 11.54
C PRO A 223 -18.32 8.48 11.24
N VAL A 224 -17.17 8.25 10.60
CA VAL A 224 -16.28 9.31 10.09
C VAL A 224 -16.90 10.11 8.95
N VAL A 225 -17.68 9.47 8.07
CA VAL A 225 -18.37 10.13 6.95
C VAL A 225 -19.55 10.96 7.48
N VAL A 226 -20.31 10.41 8.44
CA VAL A 226 -21.43 11.07 9.11
C VAL A 226 -20.97 12.29 9.89
N ALA A 227 -19.92 12.20 10.72
CA ALA A 227 -19.35 13.36 11.42
C ALA A 227 -18.90 14.47 10.47
N ARG A 228 -18.29 14.12 9.33
CA ARG A 228 -17.88 15.09 8.30
C ARG A 228 -19.08 15.72 7.58
N ALA A 229 -20.10 14.94 7.24
CA ALA A 229 -21.32 15.44 6.63
C ALA A 229 -22.04 16.41 7.60
N TRP A 230 -22.13 16.04 8.88
CA TRP A 230 -22.66 16.90 9.93
C TRP A 230 -21.89 18.22 10.05
N ASN A 231 -20.57 18.19 10.25
CA ASN A 231 -19.75 19.40 10.37
C ASN A 231 -19.85 20.30 9.13
N ASN A 232 -19.95 19.73 7.92
CA ASN A 232 -20.15 20.49 6.69
C ASN A 232 -21.52 21.16 6.61
N VAL A 233 -22.58 20.50 7.10
CA VAL A 233 -23.95 21.05 7.13
C VAL A 233 -24.07 22.14 8.19
N VAL A 234 -23.49 21.94 9.39
CA VAL A 234 -23.41 22.97 10.45
C VAL A 234 -22.66 24.20 9.95
N ALA A 235 -21.50 24.03 9.30
CA ALA A 235 -20.75 25.14 8.72
C ALA A 235 -21.50 25.86 7.57
N ALA A 236 -22.43 25.17 6.90
CA ALA A 236 -23.25 25.75 5.84
C ALA A 236 -24.55 26.42 6.34
N SER A 237 -25.07 26.02 7.51
CA SER A 237 -26.27 26.62 8.10
C SER A 237 -25.99 27.89 8.91
N GLY A 238 -24.74 28.09 9.37
CA GLY A 238 -24.38 29.22 10.24
C GLY A 238 -24.99 29.14 11.64
N MET A 239 -25.66 28.03 11.98
CA MET A 239 -26.30 27.82 13.27
C MET A 239 -25.27 27.46 14.35
N PRO A 240 -25.46 27.89 15.62
CA PRO A 240 -24.55 27.59 16.73
C PRO A 240 -24.71 26.15 17.23
N LEU A 241 -24.42 25.16 16.37
CA LEU A 241 -24.57 23.73 16.65
C LEU A 241 -23.22 23.06 17.01
N PRO A 242 -23.22 21.97 17.80
CA PRO A 242 -22.00 21.26 18.19
C PRO A 242 -21.21 20.72 16.99
N VAL A 243 -19.88 20.86 17.01
CA VAL A 243 -18.97 20.28 16.02
C VAL A 243 -18.49 18.91 16.50
N LEU A 244 -18.73 17.85 15.72
CA LEU A 244 -18.40 16.48 16.09
C LEU A 244 -16.94 16.13 15.76
N LYS A 245 -16.28 15.39 16.66
CA LYS A 245 -14.96 14.81 16.42
C LYS A 245 -15.15 13.49 15.67
N ALA A 246 -14.65 13.42 14.43
CA ALA A 246 -14.76 12.21 13.64
C ALA A 246 -14.07 11.01 14.35
N PRO A 247 -14.81 9.94 14.72
CA PRO A 247 -14.28 8.88 15.58
C PRO A 247 -13.13 8.14 14.89
N ARG A 248 -12.02 7.96 15.61
CA ARG A 248 -10.83 7.31 15.05
C ARG A 248 -11.13 5.82 14.83
N ARG A 249 -11.02 5.35 13.57
CA ARG A 249 -11.24 3.95 13.17
C ARG A 249 -10.37 2.92 13.93
N ARG A 250 -9.28 3.37 14.54
CA ARG A 250 -8.42 2.62 15.46
C ARG A 250 -8.00 3.61 16.54
N GLN A 251 -8.08 3.23 17.81
CA GLN A 251 -7.34 3.94 18.85
C GLN A 251 -5.85 3.68 18.59
N PRO A 252 -5.01 4.72 18.38
CA PRO A 252 -3.58 4.51 18.27
C PRO A 252 -3.04 4.14 19.65
N TYR A 253 -2.12 3.19 19.71
CA TYR A 253 -1.41 2.86 20.95
C TYR A 253 -0.47 3.99 21.42
N THR A 254 -0.29 5.03 20.61
CA THR A 254 0.61 6.16 20.87
C THR A 254 -0.08 7.34 21.53
N LEU A 255 0.32 7.64 22.76
CA LEU A 255 -0.08 8.85 23.48
C LEU A 255 0.37 10.12 22.74
N PRO A 256 -0.44 11.20 22.68
CA PRO A 256 0.02 12.54 22.32
C PRO A 256 1.22 13.00 23.15
N PHE A 257 2.03 13.93 22.63
CA PHE A 257 3.16 14.47 23.40
C PHE A 257 2.71 15.28 24.63
N THR A 258 1.50 15.85 24.58
CA THR A 258 0.83 16.55 25.69
C THR A 258 0.53 15.67 26.90
N ASP A 259 0.55 14.35 26.73
CA ASP A 259 0.25 13.38 27.79
C ASP A 259 1.53 12.95 28.56
N TYR A 260 2.68 13.49 28.16
CA TYR A 260 3.98 13.35 28.84
C TYR A 260 4.33 14.64 29.60
N PRO A 261 5.17 14.58 30.65
CA PRO A 261 5.62 15.75 31.41
C PRO A 261 6.11 16.91 30.53
N GLN A 262 5.89 18.15 30.99
CA GLN A 262 6.30 19.35 30.23
C GLN A 262 7.79 19.32 29.86
N SER A 263 8.66 18.87 30.78
CA SER A 263 10.09 18.71 30.53
C SER A 263 10.43 17.81 29.33
N PHE A 264 9.60 16.80 29.04
CA PHE A 264 9.78 15.93 27.87
C PHE A 264 9.40 16.66 26.58
N GLN A 265 8.36 17.50 26.64
CA GLN A 265 7.88 18.29 25.51
C GLN A 265 8.89 19.39 25.14
N ASP A 266 9.47 20.04 26.14
CA ASP A 266 10.51 21.07 25.97
C ASP A 266 11.79 20.45 25.34
N ASP A 267 12.27 19.34 25.89
CA ASP A 267 13.43 18.59 25.38
C ASP A 267 13.21 18.05 23.95
N LEU A 268 11.98 17.61 23.65
CA LEU A 268 11.58 17.23 22.29
C LEU A 268 11.59 18.43 21.32
N GLN A 269 11.22 19.62 21.78
CA GLN A 269 11.26 20.86 20.99
C GLN A 269 12.72 21.26 20.69
N ASP A 270 13.60 21.22 21.68
CA ASP A 270 15.03 21.48 21.52
C ASP A 270 15.67 20.49 20.53
N PHE A 271 15.42 19.18 20.70
CA PHE A 271 15.85 18.18 19.74
C PHE A 271 15.31 18.45 18.33
N SER A 272 14.03 18.82 18.19
CA SER A 272 13.42 19.16 16.90
C SER A 272 14.11 20.36 16.23
N ALA A 273 14.50 21.38 17.01
CA ALA A 273 15.29 22.51 16.52
C ALA A 273 16.68 22.09 15.99
N THR A 274 17.33 21.07 16.58
CA THR A 274 18.57 20.50 16.00
C THR A 274 18.36 19.82 14.65
N LEU A 275 17.15 19.33 14.36
CA LEU A 275 16.81 18.66 13.10
C LEU A 275 16.46 19.66 11.97
N ALA A 276 15.93 20.82 12.33
CA ALA A 276 15.61 21.95 11.46
C ALA A 276 16.19 23.27 12.02
N PRO A 277 17.53 23.47 11.97
CA PRO A 277 18.12 24.74 12.37
C PRO A 277 17.61 25.85 11.45
N ALA A 278 17.19 26.98 12.06
CA ALA A 278 16.48 28.06 11.39
C ALA A 278 17.28 28.69 10.24
N GLU A 279 16.59 29.05 9.16
CA GLU A 279 17.16 29.86 8.08
C GLU A 279 17.53 31.26 8.61
N GLY A 280 18.70 31.77 8.21
CA GLY A 280 19.25 33.04 8.73
C GLY A 280 20.22 32.90 9.90
N GLY A 281 20.21 31.78 10.63
CA GLY A 281 21.24 31.47 11.63
C GLY A 281 22.61 31.29 10.96
N ASN A 282 23.48 32.31 11.06
CA ASN A 282 24.84 32.44 10.52
C ASN A 282 25.32 31.23 9.68
N ILE A 283 25.36 31.40 8.35
CA ILE A 283 25.76 30.40 7.33
C ILE A 283 27.03 29.61 7.68
N TRP A 284 27.94 30.23 8.44
CA TRP A 284 29.25 29.71 8.86
C TRP A 284 29.29 29.14 10.28
N ARG A 285 28.29 29.39 11.14
CA ARG A 285 28.12 28.77 12.47
C ARG A 285 27.43 27.40 12.43
N ARG A 286 27.17 26.84 11.24
CA ARG A 286 26.72 25.44 11.10
C ARG A 286 27.74 24.52 11.78
N SER A 287 27.36 23.95 12.93
CA SER A 287 28.29 23.28 13.84
C SER A 287 29.20 22.29 13.11
N ARG A 288 30.52 22.48 13.25
CA ARG A 288 31.55 21.57 12.72
C ARG A 288 31.67 20.33 13.61
N LEU A 289 30.60 19.54 13.73
CA LEU A 289 30.70 18.20 14.31
C LEU A 289 31.59 17.33 13.41
N GLN A 290 32.81 17.03 13.89
CA GLN A 290 33.84 16.25 13.19
C GLN A 290 34.12 16.72 11.74
N GLY A 291 34.07 18.04 11.50
CA GLY A 291 34.40 18.64 10.19
C GLY A 291 33.43 18.33 9.04
N LYS A 292 32.29 17.67 9.29
CA LYS A 292 31.33 17.29 8.23
C LYS A 292 30.15 18.25 8.16
N ARG A 293 29.77 18.68 6.96
CA ARG A 293 28.59 19.53 6.73
C ARG A 293 27.29 18.74 7.00
N HIS A 294 26.54 19.13 8.03
CA HIS A 294 25.18 18.64 8.25
C HIS A 294 24.20 19.37 7.31
N HIS A 295 23.42 18.61 6.54
CA HIS A 295 22.31 19.15 5.76
C HIS A 295 21.04 19.19 6.61
N VAL A 296 20.28 20.28 6.52
CA VAL A 296 18.93 20.42 7.11
C VAL A 296 18.06 19.25 6.65
N LEU A 297 17.32 18.64 7.58
CA LEU A 297 16.46 17.50 7.25
C LEU A 297 15.17 17.98 6.60
N ARG A 298 14.69 17.21 5.61
CA ARG A 298 13.39 17.50 4.97
C ARG A 298 12.27 17.42 6.01
N PRO A 299 11.25 18.30 5.99
CA PRO A 299 10.16 18.30 6.96
C PRO A 299 9.53 16.92 7.17
N GLN A 300 9.26 16.18 6.08
CA GLN A 300 8.72 14.81 6.17
C GLN A 300 9.63 13.83 6.95
N THR A 301 10.96 13.97 6.84
CA THR A 301 11.91 13.15 7.62
C THR A 301 11.87 13.50 9.09
N ILE A 302 11.66 14.77 9.43
CA ILE A 302 11.47 15.23 10.82
C ILE A 302 10.16 14.66 11.37
N THR A 303 9.05 14.80 10.65
CA THR A 303 7.75 14.22 11.02
C THR A 303 7.84 12.70 11.26
N THR A 304 8.55 11.95 10.40
CA THR A 304 8.77 10.51 10.61
C THR A 304 9.58 10.22 11.87
N ARG A 305 10.63 11.00 12.18
CA ARG A 305 11.43 10.82 13.39
C ARG A 305 10.65 11.14 14.66
N LEU A 306 9.97 12.27 14.71
CA LEU A 306 9.11 12.65 15.84
C LEU A 306 8.02 11.60 16.06
N PHE A 307 7.40 11.09 15.00
CA PHE A 307 6.45 9.98 15.12
C PHE A 307 7.10 8.69 15.67
N SER A 308 8.34 8.38 15.27
CA SER A 308 9.06 7.20 15.78
C SER A 308 9.49 7.35 17.25
N ILE A 309 9.84 8.57 17.69
CA ILE A 309 10.07 8.92 19.10
C ILE A 309 8.79 8.74 19.91
N ARG A 310 7.65 9.22 19.39
CA ARG A 310 6.33 9.01 19.99
C ARG A 310 5.96 7.52 20.10
N GLN A 311 6.36 6.71 19.12
CA GLN A 311 6.17 5.27 19.18
C GLN A 311 7.07 4.61 20.23
N ALA A 312 8.33 5.03 20.35
CA ALA A 312 9.25 4.55 21.38
C ALA A 312 8.73 4.86 22.80
N ALA A 313 8.40 6.11 23.07
CA ALA A 313 7.84 6.54 24.36
C ALA A 313 6.54 5.79 24.71
N ALA A 314 5.66 5.54 23.73
CA ALA A 314 4.44 4.78 23.96
C ALA A 314 4.68 3.27 24.19
N LEU A 315 5.75 2.69 23.63
CA LEU A 315 6.09 1.29 23.86
C LEU A 315 6.68 1.07 25.25
N LEU A 316 7.42 2.04 25.80
CA LEU A 316 7.80 2.01 27.22
C LEU A 316 6.59 2.06 28.15
N VAL A 317 5.58 2.88 27.85
CA VAL A 317 4.34 2.93 28.63
C VAL A 317 3.57 1.60 28.57
N LEU A 318 3.51 0.97 27.39
CA LEU A 318 2.93 -0.38 27.26
C LEU A 318 3.79 -1.48 27.91
N GLY A 319 5.09 -1.26 28.07
CA GLY A 319 6.02 -2.11 28.82
C GLY A 319 5.99 -1.89 30.33
N GLY A 320 5.15 -0.99 30.83
CA GLY A 320 4.93 -0.76 32.27
C GLY A 320 5.60 0.49 32.85
N VAL A 321 6.34 1.29 32.07
CA VAL A 321 6.94 2.54 32.55
C VAL A 321 5.88 3.66 32.60
N PRO A 322 5.53 4.23 33.76
CA PRO A 322 4.53 5.30 33.83
C PRO A 322 4.90 6.50 32.94
N ALA A 323 3.92 7.09 32.25
CA ALA A 323 4.18 8.21 31.34
C ALA A 323 4.83 9.43 32.04
N GLY A 324 4.54 9.62 33.34
CA GLY A 324 5.14 10.66 34.18
C GLY A 324 6.62 10.45 34.57
N GLU A 325 7.17 9.26 34.33
CA GLU A 325 8.60 8.97 34.51
C GLU A 325 9.42 9.27 33.25
N ILE A 326 8.78 9.37 32.08
CA ILE A 326 9.44 9.69 30.82
C ILE A 326 9.56 11.22 30.73
N ARG A 327 10.55 11.78 31.41
CA ARG A 327 10.72 13.23 31.64
C ARG A 327 11.61 13.91 30.60
N SER A 328 12.35 13.15 29.81
CA SER A 328 13.30 13.63 28.82
C SER A 328 13.45 12.65 27.65
N LEU A 329 14.11 13.05 26.57
CA LEU A 329 14.53 12.13 25.51
C LEU A 329 15.59 11.13 25.98
N ARG A 330 16.39 11.48 27.01
CA ARG A 330 17.35 10.54 27.63
C ARG A 330 16.63 9.31 28.19
N ASP A 331 15.41 9.48 28.71
CA ASP A 331 14.58 8.38 29.22
C ASP A 331 14.21 7.33 28.15
N LEU A 332 14.36 7.62 26.85
CA LEU A 332 14.12 6.66 25.78
C LEU A 332 15.34 5.80 25.45
N VAL A 333 16.51 6.16 25.97
CA VAL A 333 17.82 5.54 25.67
C VAL A 333 18.63 5.16 26.91
N TRP A 334 18.18 5.58 28.09
CA TRP A 334 18.77 5.26 29.39
C TRP A 334 17.66 4.98 30.44
N PRO A 335 17.83 3.97 31.32
CA PRO A 335 18.90 2.96 31.28
C PRO A 335 18.75 2.06 30.03
N LEU A 336 19.82 1.35 29.65
CA LEU A 336 19.96 0.75 28.32
C LEU A 336 18.84 -0.28 28.01
N GLU A 337 18.31 -0.94 29.02
CA GLU A 337 17.20 -1.91 28.96
C GLU A 337 15.94 -1.27 28.34
N ARG A 338 15.75 0.05 28.46
CA ARG A 338 14.65 0.76 27.79
C ARG A 338 14.77 0.69 26.26
N VAL A 339 15.98 0.69 25.70
CA VAL A 339 16.20 0.51 24.25
C VAL A 339 15.81 -0.89 23.81
N GLU A 340 16.18 -1.91 24.59
CA GLU A 340 15.84 -3.32 24.36
C GLU A 340 14.32 -3.51 24.37
N LEU A 341 13.65 -3.06 25.45
CA LEU A 341 12.18 -3.08 25.58
C LEU A 341 11.47 -2.40 24.40
N ILE A 342 11.96 -1.25 23.93
CA ILE A 342 11.39 -0.58 22.76
C ILE A 342 11.58 -1.42 21.50
N LEU A 343 12.80 -1.92 21.23
CA LEU A 343 13.09 -2.64 20.00
C LEU A 343 12.33 -3.96 19.92
N ASP A 344 12.30 -4.75 21.00
CA ASP A 344 11.52 -5.98 21.07
C ASP A 344 10.03 -5.71 20.91
N ALA A 345 9.49 -4.69 21.59
CA ALA A 345 8.09 -4.32 21.44
C ALA A 345 7.74 -3.85 20.02
N VAL A 346 8.66 -3.22 19.26
CA VAL A 346 8.45 -2.96 17.81
C VAL A 346 8.54 -4.25 16.99
N ILE A 347 9.46 -5.16 17.31
CA ILE A 347 9.64 -6.44 16.60
C ILE A 347 8.40 -7.33 16.73
N GLU A 348 7.86 -7.51 17.95
CA GLU A 348 6.62 -8.27 18.19
C GLU A 348 5.41 -7.75 17.41
N ARG A 349 5.34 -6.41 17.23
CA ARG A 349 4.28 -5.72 16.49
C ARG A 349 4.56 -5.62 14.99
N SER A 350 5.68 -6.18 14.53
CA SER A 350 6.17 -6.17 13.15
C SER A 350 6.04 -7.56 12.52
N THR A 351 5.87 -7.61 11.19
CA THR A 351 6.04 -8.86 10.43
C THR A 351 7.51 -9.20 10.16
N GLU A 352 8.43 -8.31 10.53
CA GLU A 352 9.84 -8.32 10.14
C GLU A 352 10.71 -7.94 11.35
N ARG A 353 11.68 -8.79 11.73
CA ARG A 353 12.67 -8.51 12.80
C ARG A 353 13.72 -7.47 12.39
N ARG A 354 13.94 -7.28 11.07
CA ARG A 354 14.89 -6.34 10.49
C ARG A 354 14.22 -5.48 9.42
N GLY A 355 14.62 -4.22 9.33
CA GLY A 355 14.10 -3.26 8.37
C GLY A 355 12.75 -2.66 8.78
N GLY A 356 11.97 -2.24 7.78
CA GLY A 356 10.62 -1.71 7.96
C GLY A 356 10.48 -0.68 9.09
N GLN A 357 9.56 -0.95 9.99
CA GLN A 357 9.29 -0.09 11.16
C GLN A 357 10.39 -0.21 12.23
N VAL A 358 10.96 -1.40 12.43
CA VAL A 358 12.01 -1.67 13.44
C VAL A 358 13.21 -0.75 13.20
N TRP A 359 13.79 -0.81 11.99
CA TRP A 359 14.89 0.07 11.59
C TRP A 359 14.54 1.57 11.68
N THR A 360 13.27 1.93 11.42
CA THR A 360 12.84 3.33 11.47
C THR A 360 12.83 3.87 12.92
N VAL A 361 12.37 3.06 13.88
CA VAL A 361 12.43 3.39 15.32
C VAL A 361 13.86 3.34 15.83
N ALA A 362 14.62 2.30 15.50
CA ALA A 362 16.03 2.16 15.86
C ALA A 362 16.88 3.37 15.41
N VAL A 363 16.70 3.85 14.18
CA VAL A 363 17.38 5.06 13.67
C VAL A 363 16.94 6.33 14.41
N ALA A 364 15.71 6.40 14.92
CA ALA A 364 15.27 7.52 15.76
C ALA A 364 15.94 7.47 17.15
N LEU A 365 16.01 6.29 17.79
CA LEU A 365 16.72 6.08 19.05
C LEU A 365 18.22 6.41 18.92
N LEU A 366 18.89 5.99 17.85
CA LEU A 366 20.29 6.36 17.59
C LEU A 366 20.48 7.88 17.41
N ARG A 367 19.45 8.63 17.01
CA ARG A 367 19.51 10.09 16.91
C ARG A 367 19.27 10.77 18.25
N VAL A 368 18.39 10.22 19.08
CA VAL A 368 18.22 10.62 20.47
C VAL A 368 19.50 10.36 21.26
N ALA A 369 20.06 9.16 21.21
CA ALA A 369 21.30 8.81 21.92
C ALA A 369 22.48 9.73 21.57
N LYS A 370 22.63 10.12 20.29
CA LYS A 370 23.64 11.10 19.87
C LYS A 370 23.38 12.49 20.43
N TYR A 371 22.13 12.95 20.42
CA TYR A 371 21.75 14.23 21.00
C TYR A 371 22.00 14.26 22.52
N CYS A 372 21.69 13.17 23.23
CA CYS A 372 22.00 13.03 24.66
C CYS A 372 23.51 12.98 24.94
N ALA A 373 24.31 12.34 24.08
CA ALA A 373 25.78 12.32 24.20
C ALA A 373 26.46 13.66 23.88
N GLU A 374 25.76 14.56 23.17
CA GLU A 374 26.24 15.90 22.82
C GLU A 374 25.79 16.99 23.83
N ARG A 375 25.11 16.61 24.92
CA ARG A 375 24.75 17.53 26.02
C ARG A 375 25.96 17.96 26.83
N LYS A 376 25.87 19.16 27.42
CA LYS A 376 26.84 19.66 28.40
C LYS A 376 26.62 19.03 29.78
N ASP A 377 25.37 18.98 30.19
CA ASP A 377 24.93 18.49 31.49
C ASP A 377 24.43 17.04 31.34
N ASP A 378 25.00 16.13 32.14
CA ASP A 378 24.77 14.67 32.06
C ASP A 378 24.77 14.14 30.61
N PRO A 379 25.93 14.10 29.92
CA PRO A 379 26.05 13.47 28.62
C PRO A 379 25.78 11.96 28.70
N LEU A 380 25.23 11.38 27.63
CA LEU A 380 25.17 9.91 27.51
C LEU A 380 26.57 9.38 27.25
N ASP A 381 26.98 8.33 27.96
CA ASP A 381 28.33 7.80 27.88
C ASP A 381 28.63 7.14 26.52
N ALA A 382 29.93 7.03 26.22
CA ALA A 382 30.40 6.57 24.92
C ALA A 382 30.17 5.06 24.69
N GLU A 383 30.09 4.25 25.75
CA GLU A 383 29.89 2.81 25.69
C GLU A 383 28.43 2.49 25.36
N THR A 384 27.49 3.06 26.11
CA THR A 384 26.05 3.01 25.81
C THR A 384 25.75 3.48 24.39
N LEU A 385 26.36 4.59 23.94
CA LEU A 385 26.21 5.07 22.56
C LEU A 385 26.81 4.12 21.51
N ALA A 386 27.84 3.34 21.85
CA ALA A 386 28.39 2.30 20.98
C ALA A 386 27.46 1.09 20.91
N THR A 387 26.96 0.60 22.05
CA THR A 387 26.02 -0.53 22.14
C THR A 387 24.70 -0.23 21.40
N ILE A 388 24.12 0.95 21.60
CA ILE A 388 22.93 1.40 20.83
C ILE A 388 23.23 1.43 19.33
N ARG A 389 24.44 1.82 18.91
CA ARG A 389 24.81 1.85 17.49
C ARG A 389 24.92 0.46 16.89
N GLU A 390 25.41 -0.52 17.65
CA GLU A 390 25.47 -1.93 17.27
C GLU A 390 24.07 -2.53 17.12
N TRP A 391 23.23 -2.44 18.15
CA TRP A 391 21.85 -2.94 18.12
C TRP A 391 21.04 -2.33 16.97
N VAL A 392 21.22 -1.03 16.73
CA VAL A 392 20.58 -0.35 15.60
C VAL A 392 21.09 -0.91 14.27
N ALA A 393 22.40 -1.15 14.12
CA ALA A 393 22.96 -1.78 12.92
C ALA A 393 22.40 -3.19 12.69
N ASP A 394 22.12 -3.94 13.74
CA ASP A 394 21.47 -5.25 13.66
C ASP A 394 20.03 -5.20 13.18
N THR A 395 19.32 -4.10 13.39
CA THR A 395 17.95 -3.91 12.86
C THR A 395 17.92 -3.51 11.38
N LYS A 396 19.08 -3.27 10.75
CA LYS A 396 19.19 -2.82 9.35
C LYS A 396 18.59 -3.85 8.37
N PRO A 397 17.87 -3.43 7.31
CA PRO A 397 17.39 -4.35 6.29
C PRO A 397 18.55 -5.12 5.64
N ASP A 398 18.44 -6.45 5.58
CA ASP A 398 19.43 -7.30 4.93
C ASP A 398 19.56 -6.94 3.43
N PRO A 399 20.76 -6.55 2.95
CA PRO A 399 21.01 -6.31 1.53
C PRO A 399 20.72 -7.52 0.62
N ARG A 400 20.81 -8.75 1.14
CA ARG A 400 20.65 -10.00 0.36
C ARG A 400 19.20 -10.47 0.24
N ALA A 401 18.30 -10.04 1.13
CA ALA A 401 16.90 -10.44 1.16
C ALA A 401 16.09 -10.02 -0.10
N GLY A 402 16.62 -9.09 -0.91
CA GLY A 402 15.99 -8.67 -2.17
C GLY A 402 14.65 -7.94 -1.97
N LEU A 403 13.72 -8.16 -2.89
CA LEU A 403 12.34 -7.66 -2.75
C LEU A 403 11.51 -8.55 -1.82
N PRO A 404 10.70 -7.99 -0.89
CA PRO A 404 9.76 -8.77 -0.08
C PRO A 404 8.83 -9.61 -0.95
N LEU A 405 8.47 -10.83 -0.50
CA LEU A 405 7.70 -11.80 -1.30
C LEU A 405 6.40 -11.19 -1.87
N ARG A 406 5.63 -10.48 -1.04
CA ARG A 406 4.40 -9.76 -1.44
C ARG A 406 4.61 -8.68 -2.51
N VAL A 407 5.83 -8.15 -2.68
CA VAL A 407 6.18 -7.25 -3.79
C VAL A 407 6.51 -8.06 -5.03
N ARG A 408 7.29 -9.13 -4.89
CA ARG A 408 7.67 -10.05 -5.99
C ARG A 408 6.45 -10.65 -6.68
N GLU A 409 5.48 -11.13 -5.92
CA GLU A 409 4.23 -11.70 -6.44
C GLU A 409 3.38 -10.67 -7.19
N ARG A 410 3.26 -9.44 -6.67
CA ARG A 410 2.54 -8.37 -7.37
C ARG A 410 3.21 -7.95 -8.67
N ILE A 411 4.55 -7.97 -8.75
CA ILE A 411 5.21 -7.72 -10.03
C ILE A 411 4.96 -8.89 -10.99
N ARG A 412 5.12 -10.15 -10.55
CA ARG A 412 4.80 -11.33 -11.38
C ARG A 412 3.37 -11.32 -11.92
N ALA A 413 2.40 -10.87 -11.12
CA ALA A 413 1.02 -10.71 -11.56
C ALA A 413 0.89 -9.58 -12.60
N LEU A 414 1.56 -8.45 -12.40
CA LEU A 414 1.56 -7.33 -13.34
C LEU A 414 2.26 -7.66 -14.67
N THR A 415 3.29 -8.50 -14.66
CA THR A 415 4.05 -8.90 -15.85
C THR A 415 3.38 -9.99 -16.68
N GLN A 416 2.18 -10.46 -16.29
CA GLN A 416 1.38 -11.36 -17.12
C GLN A 416 0.85 -10.64 -18.38
N PRO A 417 0.75 -11.31 -19.54
CA PRO A 417 0.37 -10.70 -20.82
C PRO A 417 -0.86 -9.80 -20.76
N ALA A 418 -1.96 -10.28 -20.19
CA ALA A 418 -3.20 -9.53 -20.08
C ALA A 418 -3.09 -8.32 -19.12
N ALA A 419 -2.33 -8.44 -18.04
CA ALA A 419 -2.23 -7.41 -17.01
C ALA A 419 -1.40 -6.21 -17.48
N TYR A 420 -0.22 -6.43 -18.09
CA TYR A 420 0.55 -5.31 -18.63
C TYR A 420 -0.09 -4.72 -19.89
N ALA A 421 -0.71 -5.53 -20.75
CA ALA A 421 -1.41 -4.99 -21.92
C ALA A 421 -2.59 -4.10 -21.49
N GLY A 422 -3.37 -4.54 -20.49
CA GLY A 422 -4.40 -3.72 -19.86
C GLY A 422 -3.82 -2.41 -19.31
N LEU A 423 -2.72 -2.47 -18.55
CA LEU A 423 -2.06 -1.27 -18.00
C LEU A 423 -1.65 -0.27 -19.09
N LEU A 424 -1.00 -0.74 -20.16
CA LEU A 424 -0.48 0.12 -21.23
C LEU A 424 -1.59 0.77 -22.07
N HIS A 425 -2.73 0.09 -22.26
CA HIS A 425 -3.86 0.64 -23.02
C HIS A 425 -4.86 1.44 -22.16
N GLU A 426 -4.74 1.41 -20.84
CA GLU A 426 -5.69 2.05 -19.93
C GLU A 426 -5.76 3.59 -20.02
N PRO A 427 -4.65 4.34 -20.21
CA PRO A 427 -4.73 5.80 -20.43
C PRO A 427 -5.62 6.16 -21.61
N ALA A 428 -5.47 5.45 -22.73
CA ALA A 428 -6.29 5.63 -23.93
C ALA A 428 -7.75 5.20 -23.71
N ARG A 429 -8.01 4.14 -22.93
CA ARG A 429 -9.37 3.71 -22.59
C ARG A 429 -10.09 4.73 -21.71
N LEU A 430 -9.43 5.25 -20.69
CA LEU A 430 -9.95 6.29 -19.80
C LEU A 430 -10.23 7.60 -20.55
N MET A 431 -9.38 7.97 -21.50
CA MET A 431 -9.61 9.14 -22.38
C MET A 431 -10.74 8.95 -23.40
N ARG A 432 -11.17 7.71 -23.68
CA ARG A 432 -12.41 7.45 -24.42
C ARG A 432 -13.62 7.52 -23.49
N LEU A 433 -13.54 6.92 -22.30
CA LEU A 433 -14.59 6.99 -21.29
C LEU A 433 -14.88 8.44 -20.85
N ALA A 434 -13.86 9.30 -20.77
CA ALA A 434 -14.02 10.73 -20.50
C ALA A 434 -14.76 11.54 -21.60
N LYS A 435 -15.17 10.91 -22.71
CA LYS A 435 -15.99 11.52 -23.76
C LYS A 435 -17.44 11.03 -23.75
N ASP A 436 -17.77 10.12 -22.83
CA ASP A 436 -19.12 9.61 -22.66
C ASP A 436 -20.05 10.76 -22.24
N GLN A 437 -21.19 10.88 -22.92
CA GLN A 437 -22.14 11.98 -22.73
C GLN A 437 -23.00 11.78 -21.48
N ASP A 438 -23.09 10.54 -20.97
CA ASP A 438 -23.83 10.20 -19.76
C ASP A 438 -23.07 10.58 -18.47
N LEU A 439 -21.78 10.95 -18.57
CA LEU A 439 -20.97 11.38 -17.43
C LEU A 439 -21.10 12.88 -17.15
N THR A 440 -21.21 13.25 -15.87
CA THR A 440 -21.07 14.65 -15.49
C THR A 440 -19.66 15.18 -15.81
N PRO A 441 -19.46 16.49 -16.08
CA PRO A 441 -18.14 17.05 -16.41
C PRO A 441 -17.07 16.68 -15.36
N VAL A 442 -17.42 16.72 -14.07
CA VAL A 442 -16.55 16.34 -12.95
C VAL A 442 -16.18 14.85 -12.99
N GLU A 443 -17.06 13.97 -13.46
CA GLU A 443 -16.77 12.53 -13.59
C GLU A 443 -15.90 12.23 -14.81
N ALA A 444 -16.23 12.80 -15.97
CA ALA A 444 -15.39 12.74 -17.17
C ALA A 444 -13.96 13.23 -16.86
N ALA A 445 -13.84 14.36 -16.15
CA ALA A 445 -12.57 14.91 -15.72
C ALA A 445 -11.80 14.03 -14.73
N ARG A 446 -12.48 13.28 -13.84
CA ARG A 446 -11.83 12.29 -12.97
C ARG A 446 -11.21 11.15 -13.77
N GLN A 447 -11.87 10.69 -14.85
CA GLN A 447 -11.31 9.67 -15.74
C GLN A 447 -10.10 10.20 -16.52
N ALA A 448 -10.22 11.39 -17.12
CA ALA A 448 -9.13 12.03 -17.86
C ALA A 448 -7.90 12.34 -16.97
N ARG A 449 -8.12 12.74 -15.71
CA ARG A 449 -7.05 12.90 -14.72
C ARG A 449 -6.29 11.59 -14.47
N LEU A 450 -7.02 10.49 -14.27
CA LEU A 450 -6.41 9.19 -14.03
C LEU A 450 -5.63 8.70 -15.26
N ALA A 451 -6.13 8.96 -16.47
CA ALA A 451 -5.42 8.70 -17.71
C ALA A 451 -4.07 9.44 -17.75
N ALA A 452 -4.07 10.76 -17.53
CA ALA A 452 -2.85 11.56 -17.57
C ALA A 452 -1.84 11.17 -16.48
N MET A 453 -2.31 10.76 -15.30
CA MET A 453 -1.45 10.20 -14.25
C MET A 453 -0.79 8.87 -14.65
N LEU A 454 -1.58 7.94 -15.22
CA LEU A 454 -1.09 6.62 -15.66
C LEU A 454 -0.10 6.76 -16.81
N GLU A 455 -0.40 7.63 -17.77
CA GLU A 455 0.47 7.97 -18.90
C GLU A 455 1.83 8.46 -18.38
N ILE A 456 1.84 9.48 -17.53
CA ILE A 456 3.08 10.04 -16.96
C ILE A 456 3.87 8.98 -16.18
N LEU A 457 3.21 8.18 -15.32
CA LEU A 457 3.89 7.11 -14.56
C LEU A 457 4.42 5.97 -15.43
N THR A 458 3.92 5.81 -16.65
CA THR A 458 4.34 4.79 -17.63
C THR A 458 5.56 5.27 -18.41
N ILE A 459 5.52 6.51 -18.95
CA ILE A 459 6.65 7.08 -19.71
C ILE A 459 7.78 7.59 -18.82
N CYS A 460 7.47 8.10 -17.63
CA CYS A 460 8.39 8.74 -16.70
C CYS A 460 8.13 8.17 -15.29
N PRO A 461 8.85 7.11 -14.87
CA PRO A 461 8.56 6.39 -13.62
C PRO A 461 9.03 7.17 -12.37
N MET A 462 8.45 8.36 -12.17
CA MET A 462 8.79 9.28 -11.08
C MET A 462 8.17 8.86 -9.74
N ARG A 463 8.66 9.46 -8.65
CA ARG A 463 8.13 9.23 -7.30
C ARG A 463 6.77 9.93 -7.15
N LEU A 464 5.85 9.36 -6.38
CA LEU A 464 4.51 9.94 -6.18
C LEU A 464 4.53 11.41 -5.71
N SER A 465 5.49 11.77 -4.85
CA SER A 465 5.70 13.16 -4.41
C SER A 465 5.95 14.12 -5.58
N ASN A 466 6.69 13.67 -6.59
CA ASN A 466 7.05 14.45 -7.76
C ASN A 466 5.85 14.58 -8.70
N LEU A 467 5.12 13.49 -8.92
CA LEU A 467 3.88 13.49 -9.72
C LEU A 467 2.85 14.49 -9.16
N LEU A 468 2.68 14.50 -7.83
CA LEU A 468 1.81 15.43 -7.11
C LEU A 468 2.33 16.88 -7.14
N GLY A 469 3.65 17.05 -7.14
CA GLY A 469 4.30 18.35 -7.23
C GLY A 469 4.37 18.94 -8.63
N LEU A 470 3.93 18.23 -9.69
CA LEU A 470 3.89 18.78 -11.04
C LEU A 470 2.98 20.02 -11.07
N ARG A 471 3.51 21.13 -11.61
CA ARG A 471 2.81 22.40 -11.78
C ARG A 471 2.92 22.88 -13.21
N LEU A 472 1.86 23.50 -13.71
CA LEU A 472 1.76 23.97 -15.10
C LEU A 472 2.73 25.11 -15.41
N ASP A 473 3.01 25.97 -14.42
CA ASP A 473 3.86 27.16 -14.51
C ASP A 473 5.38 26.87 -14.41
N ARG A 474 5.75 25.71 -13.86
CA ARG A 474 7.15 25.40 -13.46
C ARG A 474 7.70 24.14 -14.12
N HIS A 475 6.90 23.09 -14.21
CA HIS A 475 7.38 21.72 -14.48
C HIS A 475 7.12 21.20 -15.89
N LEU A 476 6.31 21.90 -16.69
CA LEU A 476 5.99 21.53 -18.07
C LEU A 476 6.73 22.47 -19.03
N ARG A 477 7.53 21.92 -19.95
CA ARG A 477 8.30 22.71 -20.93
C ARG A 477 7.79 22.51 -22.35
N TYR A 478 7.56 23.63 -23.02
CA TYR A 478 6.95 23.71 -24.35
C TYR A 478 7.96 24.20 -25.40
N LEU A 479 9.06 23.45 -25.58
CA LEU A 479 10.21 23.84 -26.40
C LEU A 479 10.05 23.55 -27.92
N GLY A 480 8.86 23.12 -28.36
CA GLY A 480 8.62 22.86 -29.79
C GLY A 480 8.57 24.16 -30.62
N PRO A 481 8.74 24.10 -31.96
CA PRO A 481 8.91 25.29 -32.82
C PRO A 481 7.81 26.36 -32.74
N LYS A 482 6.61 26.00 -32.26
CA LYS A 482 5.47 26.92 -32.09
C LYS A 482 5.15 27.24 -30.62
N GLY A 483 5.96 26.81 -29.65
CA GLY A 483 5.76 27.05 -28.21
C GLY A 483 4.49 26.45 -27.57
N ARG A 484 3.66 25.73 -28.33
CA ARG A 484 2.30 25.30 -27.93
C ARG A 484 2.19 23.86 -27.43
N ARG A 485 3.28 23.09 -27.50
CA ARG A 485 3.30 21.62 -27.39
C ARG A 485 4.24 21.15 -26.29
N LEU A 486 3.76 20.29 -25.39
CA LEU A 486 4.58 19.73 -24.30
C LEU A 486 5.70 18.87 -24.89
N THR A 487 6.92 19.13 -24.44
CA THR A 487 8.15 18.45 -24.89
C THR A 487 8.89 17.76 -23.76
N HIS A 488 8.93 18.37 -22.56
CA HIS A 488 9.67 17.83 -21.42
C HIS A 488 8.92 18.05 -20.11
N LEU A 489 9.08 17.10 -19.18
CA LEU A 489 8.82 17.28 -17.76
C LEU A 489 10.16 17.62 -17.09
N VAL A 490 10.23 18.77 -16.42
CA VAL A 490 11.44 19.26 -15.76
C VAL A 490 11.17 19.51 -14.28
N ILE A 491 11.96 18.92 -13.39
CA ILE A 491 11.85 19.07 -11.93
C ILE A 491 13.25 19.33 -11.36
N ALA A 492 13.40 20.43 -10.61
CA ALA A 492 14.71 20.82 -10.10
C ALA A 492 15.20 19.88 -9.00
N GLY A 493 16.52 19.63 -8.93
CA GLY A 493 17.11 18.64 -8.02
C GLY A 493 16.72 18.80 -6.55
N HIS A 494 16.52 20.03 -6.07
CA HIS A 494 16.09 20.29 -4.68
C HIS A 494 14.71 19.70 -4.34
N GLU A 495 13.82 19.59 -5.32
CA GLU A 495 12.48 19.00 -5.18
C GLU A 495 12.54 17.47 -5.16
N VAL A 496 13.53 16.88 -5.83
CA VAL A 496 13.67 15.43 -5.98
C VAL A 496 14.36 14.82 -4.75
N LYS A 497 13.88 13.66 -4.26
CA LYS A 497 14.36 13.01 -3.02
C LYS A 497 15.89 12.76 -2.98
N ASN A 498 16.51 12.48 -4.13
CA ASN A 498 17.94 12.19 -4.27
C ASN A 498 18.79 13.40 -4.70
N GLY A 499 18.22 14.60 -4.89
CA GLY A 499 18.96 15.78 -5.31
C GLY A 499 19.28 15.86 -6.81
N GLU A 500 19.06 14.79 -7.57
CA GLU A 500 19.24 14.76 -9.02
C GLU A 500 18.02 15.41 -9.71
N PRO A 501 18.21 16.37 -10.63
CA PRO A 501 17.11 16.92 -11.41
C PRO A 501 16.50 15.83 -12.30
N ILE A 502 15.22 15.98 -12.62
CA ILE A 502 14.55 15.17 -13.64
C ILE A 502 14.33 16.07 -14.84
N GLU A 503 14.92 15.71 -15.97
CA GLU A 503 14.63 16.29 -17.28
C GLU A 503 14.23 15.13 -18.19
N TRP A 504 12.95 15.06 -18.54
CA TRP A 504 12.38 13.88 -19.18
C TRP A 504 11.64 14.24 -20.46
N PRO A 505 12.07 13.73 -21.64
CA PRO A 505 11.36 13.96 -22.89
C PRO A 505 10.00 13.27 -22.88
N VAL A 506 8.97 13.96 -23.36
CA VAL A 506 7.59 13.48 -23.42
C VAL A 506 7.28 13.04 -24.85
N PRO A 507 6.95 11.76 -25.10
CA PRO A 507 6.58 11.28 -26.43
C PRO A 507 5.39 12.03 -27.02
N GLU A 508 5.29 12.02 -28.35
CA GLU A 508 4.31 12.85 -29.06
C GLU A 508 2.87 12.53 -28.65
N GLU A 509 2.51 11.25 -28.55
CA GLU A 509 1.19 10.79 -28.16
C GLU A 509 0.85 11.13 -26.70
N SER A 510 1.77 10.87 -25.78
CA SER A 510 1.63 11.20 -24.36
C SER A 510 1.42 12.69 -24.12
N ALA A 511 2.13 13.55 -24.86
CA ALA A 511 1.93 15.00 -24.82
C ALA A 511 0.51 15.40 -25.25
N ARG A 512 -0.04 14.81 -26.34
CA ARG A 512 -1.43 15.05 -26.76
C ARG A 512 -2.43 14.66 -25.66
N LEU A 513 -2.19 13.54 -24.98
CA LEU A 513 -3.03 13.05 -23.90
C LEU A 513 -3.01 14.00 -22.69
N ILE A 514 -1.83 14.39 -22.24
CA ILE A 514 -1.63 15.29 -21.09
C ILE A 514 -2.19 16.68 -21.39
N GLU A 515 -1.95 17.24 -22.57
CA GLU A 515 -2.50 18.54 -22.98
C GLU A 515 -4.03 18.53 -23.07
N ARG A 516 -4.63 17.45 -23.57
CA ARG A 516 -6.10 17.30 -23.59
C ARG A 516 -6.68 17.29 -22.18
N TYR A 517 -6.04 16.59 -21.24
CA TYR A 517 -6.41 16.65 -19.83
C TYR A 517 -6.35 18.10 -19.30
N ILE A 518 -5.23 18.80 -19.51
CA ILE A 518 -5.01 20.16 -19.01
C ILE A 518 -6.05 21.15 -19.55
N ARG A 519 -6.38 21.08 -20.84
CA ARG A 519 -7.26 22.06 -21.50
C ARG A 519 -8.76 21.77 -21.33
N SER A 520 -9.17 20.49 -21.41
CA SER A 520 -10.58 20.13 -21.60
C SER A 520 -11.24 19.45 -20.40
N TYR A 521 -10.48 19.16 -19.34
CA TYR A 521 -10.97 18.36 -18.21
C TYR A 521 -10.45 18.84 -16.86
N ARG A 522 -9.21 19.34 -16.78
CA ARG A 522 -8.66 19.89 -15.55
C ARG A 522 -9.49 21.06 -14.98
N PRO A 523 -10.10 21.97 -15.77
CA PRO A 523 -10.94 23.05 -15.23
C PRO A 523 -12.09 22.54 -14.35
N ASP A 524 -12.77 21.45 -14.70
CA ASP A 524 -13.88 20.88 -13.91
C ASP A 524 -13.47 20.26 -12.55
N LEU A 525 -12.17 20.31 -12.21
CA LEU A 525 -11.62 19.75 -10.98
C LEU A 525 -11.07 20.80 -10.02
N THR A 526 -11.07 22.09 -10.39
CA THR A 526 -10.45 23.14 -9.60
C THR A 526 -11.01 24.53 -9.91
N ASP A 527 -11.05 25.37 -8.88
CA ASP A 527 -11.23 26.80 -9.05
C ASP A 527 -10.03 27.43 -9.79
N GLU A 528 -10.23 28.63 -10.33
CA GLU A 528 -9.19 29.38 -11.04
C GLU A 528 -7.95 29.65 -10.15
N GLY A 529 -6.79 29.73 -10.79
CA GLY A 529 -5.52 30.04 -10.10
C GLY A 529 -4.80 28.87 -9.43
N ASN A 530 -5.39 27.67 -9.28
CA ASN A 530 -4.62 26.50 -8.83
C ASN A 530 -3.56 26.14 -9.89
N PRO A 531 -2.26 26.04 -9.56
CA PRO A 531 -1.18 25.81 -10.52
C PRO A 531 -0.81 24.34 -10.72
N TYR A 532 -1.30 23.42 -9.87
CA TYR A 532 -0.89 22.02 -9.89
C TYR A 532 -1.51 21.24 -11.05
N LEU A 533 -0.72 20.41 -11.74
CA LEU A 533 -1.22 19.55 -12.81
C LEU A 533 -2.39 18.68 -12.32
N PHE A 534 -2.31 18.18 -11.09
CA PHE A 534 -3.35 17.39 -10.43
C PHE A 534 -3.90 18.14 -9.20
N PRO A 535 -4.91 19.00 -9.37
CA PRO A 535 -5.41 19.86 -8.30
C PRO A 535 -6.14 19.06 -7.20
N GLY A 536 -6.05 19.59 -5.98
CA GLY A 536 -6.83 19.19 -4.81
C GLY A 536 -7.91 20.23 -4.49
N ALA A 537 -8.35 20.26 -3.23
CA ALA A 537 -9.21 21.34 -2.75
C ALA A 537 -8.38 22.61 -2.47
N GLY A 538 -8.90 23.78 -2.85
CA GLY A 538 -8.19 25.06 -2.76
C GLY A 538 -6.94 25.11 -3.65
N ALA A 539 -5.95 25.90 -3.26
CA ALA A 539 -4.71 26.11 -4.04
C ALA A 539 -3.70 24.94 -4.02
N GLY A 540 -4.02 23.81 -3.38
CA GLY A 540 -3.11 22.67 -3.19
C GLY A 540 -3.20 21.57 -4.27
N PRO A 541 -2.25 20.62 -4.28
CA PRO A 541 -2.36 19.40 -5.09
C PRO A 541 -3.33 18.39 -4.45
N ILE A 542 -3.77 17.40 -5.22
CA ILE A 542 -4.55 16.28 -4.68
C ILE A 542 -3.77 15.54 -3.58
N SER A 543 -4.45 15.14 -2.50
CA SER A 543 -3.78 14.41 -1.41
C SER A 543 -3.22 13.06 -1.88
N ALA A 544 -1.98 12.76 -1.46
CA ALA A 544 -1.29 11.51 -1.83
C ALA A 544 -2.08 10.24 -1.48
N SER A 545 -2.81 10.27 -0.35
CA SER A 545 -3.66 9.17 0.10
C SER A 545 -4.88 8.96 -0.82
N SER A 546 -5.54 10.04 -1.26
CA SER A 546 -6.66 9.95 -2.19
C SER A 546 -6.20 9.47 -3.57
N LEU A 547 -5.11 10.05 -4.11
CA LEU A 547 -4.53 9.62 -5.38
C LEU A 547 -4.15 8.13 -5.34
N SER A 548 -3.39 7.72 -4.33
CA SER A 548 -2.96 6.33 -4.18
C SER A 548 -4.14 5.36 -4.05
N HIS A 549 -5.22 5.78 -3.39
CA HIS A 549 -6.42 4.96 -3.26
C HIS A 549 -7.15 4.80 -4.61
N HIS A 550 -7.36 5.89 -5.36
CA HIS A 550 -8.02 5.84 -6.67
C HIS A 550 -7.23 5.00 -7.68
N LEU A 551 -5.91 5.23 -7.78
CA LEU A 551 -5.02 4.48 -8.67
C LEU A 551 -5.06 2.97 -8.38
N LYS A 552 -4.96 2.59 -7.10
CA LYS A 552 -5.02 1.19 -6.66
C LYS A 552 -6.38 0.56 -6.94
N ALA A 553 -7.47 1.25 -6.60
CA ALA A 553 -8.83 0.72 -6.77
C ALA A 553 -9.14 0.47 -8.25
N HIS A 554 -8.76 1.42 -9.11
CA HIS A 554 -8.97 1.35 -10.54
C HIS A 554 -8.18 0.23 -11.22
N LEU A 555 -6.86 0.16 -10.97
CA LEU A 555 -6.04 -0.91 -11.57
C LEU A 555 -6.37 -2.28 -10.96
N TRP A 556 -6.81 -2.35 -9.70
CA TRP A 556 -7.37 -3.58 -9.16
C TRP A 556 -8.63 -4.04 -9.90
N GLU A 557 -9.51 -3.12 -10.28
CA GLU A 557 -10.74 -3.41 -11.02
C GLU A 557 -10.48 -3.81 -12.48
N VAL A 558 -9.59 -3.09 -13.18
CA VAL A 558 -9.34 -3.31 -14.62
C VAL A 558 -8.38 -4.47 -14.91
N ILE A 559 -7.28 -4.58 -14.15
CA ILE A 559 -6.22 -5.57 -14.42
C ILE A 559 -6.01 -6.60 -13.30
N GLY A 560 -6.77 -6.53 -12.20
CA GLY A 560 -6.70 -7.51 -11.10
C GLY A 560 -5.45 -7.41 -10.22
N VAL A 561 -4.69 -6.30 -10.31
CA VAL A 561 -3.41 -6.13 -9.58
C VAL A 561 -3.43 -4.84 -8.76
N GLU A 562 -2.99 -4.92 -7.49
CA GLU A 562 -2.86 -3.76 -6.61
C GLU A 562 -1.59 -2.95 -6.96
N VAL A 563 -1.68 -2.17 -8.04
CA VAL A 563 -0.57 -1.34 -8.52
C VAL A 563 -0.48 -0.04 -7.72
N ASN A 564 0.75 0.34 -7.39
CA ASN A 564 1.07 1.60 -6.73
C ASN A 564 2.29 2.25 -7.42
N PRO A 565 2.61 3.53 -7.16
CA PRO A 565 3.70 4.22 -7.87
C PRO A 565 5.09 3.59 -7.69
N HIS A 566 5.36 2.88 -6.59
CA HIS A 566 6.60 2.10 -6.45
C HIS A 566 6.57 0.82 -7.29
N LEU A 567 5.40 0.20 -7.47
CA LEU A 567 5.23 -0.94 -8.38
C LEU A 567 5.37 -0.52 -9.85
N MET A 568 4.85 0.66 -10.25
CA MET A 568 5.07 1.24 -11.58
C MET A 568 6.56 1.43 -11.88
N ARG A 569 7.34 1.86 -10.90
CA ARG A 569 8.81 1.96 -11.01
C ARG A 569 9.50 0.61 -11.21
N SER A 570 9.04 -0.43 -10.52
CA SER A 570 9.52 -1.80 -10.77
C SER A 570 9.09 -2.33 -12.14
N PHE A 571 7.89 -1.97 -12.60
CA PHE A 571 7.36 -2.35 -13.91
C PHE A 571 8.14 -1.70 -15.05
N ALA A 572 8.44 -0.40 -14.99
CA ALA A 572 9.24 0.29 -16.01
C ALA A 572 10.64 -0.33 -16.18
N ALA A 573 11.27 -0.73 -15.07
CA ALA A 573 12.54 -1.45 -15.11
C ALA A 573 12.42 -2.85 -15.73
N TRP A 574 11.39 -3.62 -15.39
CA TRP A 574 11.13 -4.91 -16.03
C TRP A 574 10.86 -4.75 -17.53
N LEU A 575 10.07 -3.75 -17.91
CA LEU A 575 9.74 -3.47 -19.30
C LEU A 575 11.00 -3.16 -20.10
N HIS A 576 11.90 -2.31 -19.58
CA HIS A 576 13.17 -2.01 -20.23
C HIS A 576 14.07 -3.24 -20.35
N LEU A 577 14.32 -3.97 -19.25
CA LEU A 577 15.19 -5.15 -19.23
C LEU A 577 14.63 -6.34 -20.03
N ARG A 578 13.32 -6.39 -20.28
CA ARG A 578 12.72 -7.38 -21.18
C ARG A 578 13.18 -7.20 -22.62
N HIS A 579 13.43 -5.97 -23.06
CA HIS A 579 13.93 -5.64 -24.40
C HIS A 579 15.45 -5.52 -24.43
N TYR A 580 16.07 -5.02 -23.35
CA TYR A 580 17.50 -4.77 -23.23
C TYR A 580 18.07 -5.40 -21.94
N PRO A 581 18.34 -6.72 -21.90
CA PRO A 581 18.68 -7.44 -20.67
C PRO A 581 19.93 -6.91 -19.95
N GLU A 582 20.92 -6.40 -20.69
CA GLU A 582 22.18 -5.88 -20.15
C GLU A 582 22.10 -4.40 -19.71
N ALA A 583 20.98 -3.70 -19.96
CA ALA A 583 20.84 -2.26 -19.79
C ALA A 583 20.59 -1.81 -18.33
N ILE A 584 21.32 -2.39 -17.38
CA ILE A 584 21.13 -2.19 -15.93
C ILE A 584 21.49 -0.75 -15.51
N ASP A 585 22.52 -0.14 -16.12
CA ASP A 585 22.87 1.26 -15.85
C ASP A 585 21.81 2.24 -16.39
N GLU A 586 21.19 1.92 -17.53
CA GLU A 586 20.06 2.71 -18.05
C GLU A 586 18.89 2.68 -17.08
N VAL A 587 18.53 1.51 -16.55
CA VAL A 587 17.50 1.39 -15.48
C VAL A 587 17.87 2.21 -14.25
N ARG A 588 19.15 2.24 -13.85
CA ARG A 588 19.63 3.09 -12.74
C ARG A 588 19.38 4.58 -13.03
N ARG A 589 19.63 5.04 -14.27
CA ARG A 589 19.37 6.42 -14.72
C ARG A 589 17.87 6.73 -14.80
N ILE A 590 17.09 5.91 -15.49
CA ILE A 590 15.62 5.98 -15.64
C ILE A 590 14.93 6.16 -14.28
N LEU A 591 15.44 5.49 -13.24
CA LEU A 591 14.86 5.53 -11.90
C LEU A 591 15.44 6.61 -10.97
N GLY A 592 16.55 7.26 -11.31
CA GLY A 592 17.27 8.16 -10.39
C GLY A 592 17.71 7.41 -9.12
N HIS A 593 18.50 6.35 -9.31
CA HIS A 593 19.15 5.59 -8.24
C HIS A 593 20.64 5.96 -8.16
N ARG A 594 21.08 6.47 -7.00
CA ARG A 594 22.49 6.83 -6.76
C ARG A 594 23.47 5.65 -6.79
N SER A 595 23.00 4.44 -6.49
CA SER A 595 23.83 3.23 -6.43
C SER A 595 23.25 2.14 -7.34
N ILE A 596 24.13 1.56 -8.16
CA ILE A 596 23.80 0.40 -8.99
C ILE A 596 23.43 -0.83 -8.14
N GLU A 597 23.97 -0.94 -6.92
CA GLU A 597 23.63 -2.00 -5.98
C GLU A 597 22.14 -1.97 -5.59
N THR A 598 21.56 -0.77 -5.43
CA THR A 598 20.12 -0.59 -5.16
C THR A 598 19.27 -1.04 -6.36
N THR A 599 19.76 -0.79 -7.57
CA THR A 599 19.15 -1.29 -8.80
C THR A 599 19.24 -2.83 -8.84
N MET A 600 20.42 -3.44 -8.77
CA MET A 600 20.62 -4.90 -8.76
C MET A 600 19.73 -5.62 -7.75
N ARG A 601 19.65 -5.11 -6.52
CA ARG A 601 18.84 -5.68 -5.42
C ARG A 601 17.34 -5.79 -5.74
N HIS A 602 16.83 -4.97 -6.67
CA HIS A 602 15.45 -5.04 -7.16
C HIS A 602 15.26 -5.94 -8.40
N TYR A 603 16.32 -6.21 -9.18
CA TYR A 603 16.21 -6.79 -10.53
C TYR A 603 16.78 -8.21 -10.70
N ILE A 604 17.53 -8.74 -9.73
CA ILE A 604 17.97 -10.17 -9.66
C ILE A 604 16.80 -11.17 -9.88
N LEU A 605 15.55 -10.79 -9.60
CA LEU A 605 14.40 -11.63 -9.90
C LEU A 605 14.18 -11.87 -11.40
N PHE A 606 14.26 -10.81 -12.21
CA PHE A 606 13.95 -10.87 -13.63
C PHE A 606 15.09 -11.49 -14.42
N GLU A 607 16.33 -11.28 -13.97
CA GLU A 607 17.51 -11.92 -14.55
C GLU A 607 17.41 -13.46 -14.46
N LYS A 608 17.08 -14.00 -13.27
CA LYS A 608 16.89 -15.45 -13.08
C LYS A 608 15.73 -16.01 -13.89
N GLU A 609 14.60 -15.29 -13.93
CA GLU A 609 13.41 -15.71 -14.70
C GLU A 609 13.67 -15.68 -16.21
N ALA A 610 14.28 -14.61 -16.73
CA ALA A 610 14.66 -14.48 -18.13
C ALA A 610 15.75 -15.49 -18.53
N ALA A 611 16.74 -15.75 -17.67
CA ALA A 611 17.75 -16.78 -17.90
C ALA A 611 17.12 -18.19 -17.94
N ALA A 612 16.20 -18.50 -17.02
CA ALA A 612 15.47 -19.77 -17.02
C ALA A 612 14.60 -19.94 -18.28
N LEU A 613 13.95 -18.88 -18.75
CA LEU A 613 13.19 -18.90 -20.02
C LEU A 613 14.09 -19.07 -21.24
N ARG A 614 15.27 -18.41 -21.28
CA ARG A 614 16.27 -18.61 -22.35
C ARG A 614 16.79 -20.05 -22.36
N PHE A 615 17.18 -20.58 -21.20
CA PHE A 615 17.61 -21.98 -21.06
C PHE A 615 16.50 -22.96 -21.48
N GLY A 616 15.26 -22.73 -21.04
CA GLY A 616 14.10 -23.53 -21.45
C GLY A 616 13.88 -23.54 -22.96
N ARG A 617 14.02 -22.40 -23.64
CA ARG A 617 13.99 -22.33 -25.11
C ARG A 617 15.12 -23.13 -25.77
N SER A 618 16.33 -23.04 -25.24
CA SER A 618 17.47 -23.84 -25.72
C SER A 618 17.22 -25.34 -25.57
N VAL A 619 16.66 -25.78 -24.44
CA VAL A 619 16.27 -27.18 -24.21
C VAL A 619 15.15 -27.63 -25.16
N LEU A 620 14.14 -26.80 -25.41
CA LEU A 620 13.05 -27.12 -26.33
C LEU A 620 13.53 -27.22 -27.78
N ARG A 621 14.34 -26.26 -28.25
CA ARG A 621 15.00 -26.32 -29.56
C ARG A 621 15.84 -27.60 -29.70
N LEU A 622 16.69 -27.90 -28.73
CA LEU A 622 17.53 -29.10 -28.78
C LEU A 622 16.69 -30.40 -28.79
N ARG A 623 15.53 -30.43 -28.14
CA ARG A 623 14.58 -31.57 -28.22
C ARG A 623 13.96 -31.74 -29.61
N GLU A 624 13.72 -30.65 -30.33
CA GLU A 624 13.23 -30.69 -31.72
C GLU A 624 14.35 -31.19 -32.65
N GLU A 625 15.54 -30.59 -32.57
CA GLU A 625 16.72 -30.96 -33.36
C GLU A 625 17.15 -32.43 -33.15
N THR A 626 17.18 -32.89 -31.90
CA THR A 626 17.62 -34.27 -31.56
C THR A 626 16.50 -35.32 -31.69
N ARG A 627 15.27 -34.95 -32.05
CA ARG A 627 14.12 -35.87 -32.14
C ARG A 627 14.40 -37.06 -33.07
N GLY A 628 15.04 -36.83 -34.21
CA GLY A 628 15.43 -37.88 -35.16
C GLY A 628 16.45 -38.86 -34.57
N LEU A 629 17.49 -38.35 -33.92
CA LEU A 629 18.52 -39.15 -33.25
C LEU A 629 17.92 -39.98 -32.09
N ALA A 630 16.98 -39.41 -31.34
CA ALA A 630 16.27 -40.09 -30.26
C ALA A 630 15.34 -41.21 -30.76
N LEU A 631 14.78 -41.10 -31.97
CA LEU A 631 14.00 -42.16 -32.62
C LEU A 631 14.91 -43.25 -33.20
N ALA A 632 15.97 -42.88 -33.91
CA ALA A 632 16.93 -43.82 -34.50
C ALA A 632 17.61 -44.69 -33.43
N SER A 633 18.07 -44.10 -32.33
CA SER A 633 18.70 -44.83 -31.22
C SER A 633 17.75 -45.81 -30.50
N ARG A 634 16.43 -45.59 -30.56
CA ARG A 634 15.43 -46.53 -30.04
C ARG A 634 15.16 -47.68 -31.00
N LEU A 635 15.23 -47.46 -32.31
CA LEU A 635 15.12 -48.52 -33.32
C LEU A 635 16.32 -49.46 -33.26
N VAL A 636 17.54 -48.92 -33.14
CA VAL A 636 18.79 -49.71 -32.97
C VAL A 636 18.80 -50.51 -31.65
N ARG A 637 18.06 -50.06 -30.63
CA ARG A 637 17.93 -50.74 -29.33
C ARG A 637 16.73 -51.70 -29.22
N ARG A 638 15.98 -51.98 -30.29
CA ARG A 638 15.06 -53.13 -30.26
C ARG A 638 15.90 -54.41 -30.11
N PRO A 639 15.71 -55.22 -29.06
CA PRO A 639 16.39 -56.50 -28.98
C PRO A 639 15.94 -57.34 -30.18
N VAL A 640 16.91 -57.88 -30.92
CA VAL A 640 16.63 -58.84 -31.99
C VAL A 640 15.97 -60.05 -31.33
N ALA A 641 14.68 -60.23 -31.56
CA ALA A 641 14.01 -61.48 -31.22
C ALA A 641 14.75 -62.58 -31.97
N ARG A 642 15.37 -63.52 -31.23
CA ARG A 642 16.13 -64.63 -31.80
C ARG A 642 15.20 -65.55 -32.58
N ALA A 643 15.03 -65.27 -33.87
CA ALA A 643 14.45 -66.19 -34.82
C ALA A 643 15.52 -67.22 -35.23
N GLY A 644 15.37 -68.44 -34.71
CA GLY A 644 15.85 -69.71 -35.28
C GLY A 644 17.29 -69.81 -35.82
N VAL A 645 18.10 -70.62 -35.13
CA VAL A 645 19.00 -71.56 -35.83
C VAL A 645 18.53 -72.96 -35.42
N GLY A 646 18.12 -73.77 -36.39
CA GLY A 646 17.69 -75.14 -36.15
C GLY A 646 18.69 -76.14 -36.71
N ARG A 647 18.84 -77.27 -36.01
CA ARG A 647 18.69 -78.63 -36.54
C ARG A 647 18.46 -79.58 -35.38
#